data_AF-D2V4Z5-F1
#
_entry.id   AF-D2V4Z5-F1
#
_cell.length_a   1.000
_cell.length_b   1.000
_cell.length_c   1.000
_cell.angle_alpha   90.00
_cell.angle_beta   90.00
_cell.angle_gamma   90.00
#
_symmetry.space_group_name_H-M   'P 1'
#
loop_
_entity.id
_entity.type
_entity.pdbx_description
1 polymer ?
#
loop_
_entity_poly.entity_id
_entity_poly.type
_entity_poly.pdbx_seq_one_letter_code
_entity_poly.pdbx_strand_id
1 'polypeptide(L)'
;MSTQPKTLTVGLFPYLPSWNENGNEVKLINLIKDVLPTQVSGYNIEYTEFDCYSDASLQSLPDVFSTDSIFLPYLVSLGGVKSLDESLVRGVTGDLHSFVSSSASVNGSVYGFPQYLCSNFLLSSPNATQQASSLLELAQKVGYEQIVYPDVASSSSFTVFGLYQQLLQSSSSAAVDIKASDLPQSGDQVNKDITQKYRTILDSTVVASQREYINSVKQGKPISNYYVGYSESMCEIKDIIRDQQYNVQLIGTSDKPYVYTDVLALNSNLCDEKQKVAVEVIKNLLTNTLVLDLLGLGLTLPANKNGIAHLAKSSNFYAQLSQQFDAKESEVRVLRCVDFANKEVKNCAGVLRPFLQHIAVATLRCLTADTVEKAKSGHPGMPIGMSPIAYVLWKFFFKSSKDDVNWLNRDRFVLSNGHGCTLLYAMLHLTDCNLSLDDLKNFRSLHSKTPGHPEYGHTEGVDATTGPLGQGVCNAIGMALSEAHLAARFNKDGQNIFDHHTYVFLGDGCLMEGVAMEGLSFAGHQKLNKLIVFYDDNSITIDGKTELTFTQNTPEVMRGFGWHVIVVDKADNDLVGIKEAILEAHTVTDKPIMIVCKTTIGYSSKVQGTAKVHGSPLGADGLKNLKETCGFTGNDFFHVPEIVRKDFATVINRNSEKLSQWKQVKSAYDTTHATESQLLQRMINHELEGDVMEKLPKYLEQKKIATRSTSQQVLNAIYPLIPSLVGGSADLTPSNLTDVTGCQDFQPNNRVGRYIRFGVREHAMVAIANGILYHGVLRTYVGTFLNFASYALGAIRLSALSGLPNIYVFTHDSIGLGQDGPTHQPVEVLPMLRAIPNHIVFRPADGRETSGAYLWAVQSKKTPSSMILSRQDLPQLTGTDISKVALGAYVIQGDATPDVVLVGTGSEVSLMVEAAEKLKANLKVNVVSMPSWELFVRQSEEYRKTVFPDGIPVVSAEASSTFGWTSFAHYAVGMTTFGASAAAEEVYKLLKITSDNVAEKATKLVTKYGKQAPRLSLSLVGEEL
;
A
#
# COMPACT_ATOMS: atom_id res chain seq x y z
N MET A 1 -4.03 -77.67 32.92
CA MET A 1 -5.35 -77.12 32.60
C MET A 1 -5.63 -75.97 33.56
N SER A 2 -5.31 -74.74 33.14
CA SER A 2 -5.97 -73.57 33.71
C SER A 2 -7.28 -73.47 32.92
N THR A 3 -8.41 -73.74 33.55
CA THR A 3 -9.75 -73.60 32.97
C THR A 3 -10.21 -72.14 32.95
N GLN A 4 -9.30 -71.17 33.07
CA GLN A 4 -9.64 -69.76 32.95
C GLN A 4 -9.49 -69.29 31.50
N PRO A 5 -10.46 -68.51 30.97
CA PRO A 5 -10.39 -67.95 29.64
C PRO A 5 -9.12 -67.11 29.45
N LYS A 6 -8.48 -67.22 28.28
CA LYS A 6 -7.32 -66.40 27.92
C LYS A 6 -7.80 -64.97 27.58
N THR A 7 -7.87 -64.08 28.57
CA THR A 7 -8.32 -62.69 28.36
C THR A 7 -7.16 -61.73 28.06
N LEU A 8 -7.39 -60.73 27.19
CA LEU A 8 -6.51 -59.61 26.86
C LEU A 8 -7.29 -58.29 27.03
N THR A 9 -6.82 -57.40 27.90
CA THR A 9 -7.49 -56.12 28.18
C THR A 9 -6.87 -54.98 27.36
N VAL A 10 -7.70 -54.12 26.78
CA VAL A 10 -7.34 -53.00 25.90
C VAL A 10 -7.84 -51.69 26.54
N GLY A 11 -6.92 -50.78 26.84
CA GLY A 11 -7.24 -49.48 27.44
C GLY A 11 -7.54 -48.38 26.41
N LEU A 12 -8.52 -47.52 26.68
CA LEU A 12 -8.89 -46.33 25.91
C LEU A 12 -8.71 -45.08 26.79
N PHE A 13 -8.02 -44.04 26.30
CA PHE A 13 -7.75 -42.82 27.06
C PHE A 13 -8.39 -41.60 26.39
N PRO A 14 -9.57 -41.17 26.84
CA PRO A 14 -10.20 -39.94 26.38
C PRO A 14 -9.52 -38.71 26.99
N TYR A 15 -9.25 -37.70 26.17
CA TYR A 15 -8.76 -36.38 26.60
C TYR A 15 -9.85 -35.57 27.30
N LEU A 16 -11.13 -35.89 27.05
CA LEU A 16 -12.31 -35.23 27.57
C LEU A 16 -13.42 -36.26 27.85
N PRO A 17 -14.23 -36.13 28.91
CA PRO A 17 -15.35 -37.01 29.16
C PRO A 17 -16.35 -36.97 28.00
N SER A 18 -16.85 -38.12 27.55
CA SER A 18 -17.91 -38.22 26.53
C SER A 18 -19.27 -37.97 27.16
N TRP A 19 -20.16 -37.28 26.45
CA TRP A 19 -21.51 -36.94 26.93
C TRP A 19 -22.56 -37.39 25.91
N ASN A 20 -23.69 -37.96 26.32
CA ASN A 20 -24.78 -38.25 25.37
C ASN A 20 -25.61 -37.00 25.07
N GLU A 21 -26.53 -37.14 24.11
CA GLU A 21 -27.54 -36.16 23.70
C GLU A 21 -28.41 -35.60 24.86
N ASN A 22 -28.41 -36.27 26.02
CA ASN A 22 -29.10 -35.82 27.24
C ASN A 22 -28.17 -35.11 28.24
N GLY A 23 -26.92 -34.82 27.85
CA GLY A 23 -25.94 -34.15 28.70
C GLY A 23 -25.44 -34.98 29.88
N ASN A 24 -25.61 -36.31 29.84
CA ASN A 24 -25.04 -37.22 30.83
C ASN A 24 -23.70 -37.75 30.34
N GLU A 25 -22.73 -37.87 31.25
CA GLU A 25 -21.44 -38.49 30.94
C GLU A 25 -21.67 -39.96 30.55
N VAL A 26 -21.17 -40.33 29.37
CA VAL A 26 -21.22 -41.68 28.82
C VAL A 26 -19.79 -42.10 28.54
N LYS A 27 -19.37 -43.22 29.12
CA LYS A 27 -18.08 -43.83 28.81
C LYS A 27 -18.04 -44.19 27.32
N LEU A 28 -17.04 -43.68 26.59
CA LEU A 28 -16.75 -43.98 25.20
C LEU A 28 -16.80 -45.49 24.90
N ILE A 29 -16.34 -46.34 25.80
CA ILE A 29 -16.40 -47.79 25.61
C ILE A 29 -17.84 -48.31 25.44
N ASN A 30 -18.82 -47.70 26.11
CA ASN A 30 -20.21 -48.10 26.00
C ASN A 30 -20.82 -47.72 24.63
N LEU A 31 -20.22 -46.77 23.92
CA LEU A 31 -20.63 -46.35 22.58
C LEU A 31 -20.05 -47.23 21.48
N ILE A 32 -18.97 -47.97 21.76
CA ILE A 32 -18.21 -48.73 20.74
C ILE A 32 -18.10 -50.24 21.03
N LYS A 33 -18.51 -50.72 22.22
CA LYS A 33 -18.41 -52.13 22.63
C LYS A 33 -19.03 -53.14 21.66
N ASP A 34 -20.03 -52.74 20.86
CA ASP A 34 -20.75 -53.63 19.94
C ASP A 34 -20.04 -53.78 18.58
N VAL A 35 -19.07 -52.90 18.28
CA VAL A 35 -18.28 -52.89 17.02
C VAL A 35 -16.83 -53.31 17.22
N LEU A 36 -16.41 -53.48 18.47
CA LEU A 36 -15.09 -54.01 18.82
C LEU A 36 -15.14 -55.55 18.93
N PRO A 37 -14.12 -56.27 18.44
CA PRO A 37 -14.10 -57.73 18.51
C PRO A 37 -13.96 -58.21 19.96
N THR A 38 -14.87 -59.05 20.42
CA THR A 38 -14.85 -59.64 21.78
C THR A 38 -13.96 -60.89 21.88
N GLN A 39 -13.54 -61.44 20.74
CA GLN A 39 -12.52 -62.49 20.64
C GLN A 39 -11.62 -62.27 19.42
N VAL A 40 -10.31 -62.45 19.60
CA VAL A 40 -9.33 -62.50 18.50
C VAL A 40 -8.38 -63.67 18.74
N SER A 41 -8.25 -64.56 17.75
CA SER A 41 -7.32 -65.69 17.76
C SER A 41 -7.37 -66.55 19.04
N GLY A 42 -8.60 -66.80 19.53
CA GLY A 42 -8.86 -67.64 20.72
C GLY A 42 -8.66 -66.95 22.07
N TYR A 43 -8.35 -65.64 22.09
CA TYR A 43 -8.32 -64.80 23.29
C TYR A 43 -9.62 -64.01 23.41
N ASN A 44 -10.17 -63.93 24.61
CA ASN A 44 -11.24 -62.98 24.94
C ASN A 44 -10.64 -61.58 25.02
N ILE A 45 -11.23 -60.61 24.34
CA ILE A 45 -10.76 -59.21 24.37
C ILE A 45 -11.71 -58.40 25.25
N GLU A 46 -11.15 -57.78 26.28
CA GLU A 46 -11.86 -56.86 27.15
C GLU A 46 -11.38 -55.44 26.87
N TYR A 47 -12.28 -54.47 26.88
CA TYR A 47 -11.95 -53.06 26.64
C TYR A 47 -12.33 -52.22 27.84
N THR A 48 -11.50 -51.27 28.23
CA THR A 48 -11.70 -50.41 29.40
C THR A 48 -11.26 -48.99 29.10
N GLU A 49 -11.89 -48.00 29.73
CA GLU A 49 -11.63 -46.58 29.52
C GLU A 49 -11.13 -45.93 30.82
N PHE A 50 -10.10 -45.10 30.70
CA PHE A 50 -9.38 -44.50 31.84
C PHE A 50 -9.36 -42.98 31.76
N ASP A 51 -9.68 -42.30 32.88
CA ASP A 51 -9.51 -40.86 32.99
C ASP A 51 -8.06 -40.52 33.37
N CYS A 52 -7.34 -39.88 32.46
CA CYS A 52 -5.93 -39.52 32.62
C CYS A 52 -5.68 -38.44 33.71
N TYR A 53 -6.73 -37.79 34.22
CA TYR A 53 -6.61 -36.74 35.24
C TYR A 53 -7.06 -37.17 36.64
N SER A 54 -7.88 -38.22 36.77
CA SER A 54 -8.53 -38.56 38.05
C SER A 54 -8.37 -40.02 38.49
N ASP A 55 -8.03 -40.95 37.59
CA ASP A 55 -8.04 -42.37 37.92
C ASP A 55 -6.70 -42.86 38.47
N ALA A 56 -6.54 -42.76 39.80
CA ALA A 56 -5.33 -43.18 40.52
C ALA A 56 -5.04 -44.71 40.41
N SER A 57 -5.98 -45.49 39.86
CA SER A 57 -5.83 -46.93 39.61
C SER A 57 -4.88 -47.26 38.45
N LEU A 58 -4.46 -46.27 37.65
CA LEU A 58 -3.50 -46.45 36.56
C LEU A 58 -2.16 -47.07 37.01
N GLN A 59 -1.78 -46.87 38.27
CA GLN A 59 -0.55 -47.43 38.87
C GLN A 59 -0.71 -48.88 39.35
N SER A 60 -1.92 -49.40 39.50
CA SER A 60 -2.19 -50.79 39.91
C SER A 60 -2.57 -51.72 38.76
N LEU A 61 -2.69 -51.18 37.55
CA LEU A 61 -2.87 -51.96 36.34
C LEU A 61 -1.51 -52.52 35.91
N PRO A 62 -1.33 -53.84 35.85
CA PRO A 62 -0.05 -54.45 35.51
C PRO A 62 0.37 -54.20 34.04
N ASP A 63 -0.44 -53.46 33.25
CA ASP A 63 -0.55 -53.66 31.81
C ASP A 63 -0.70 -52.39 30.87
N VAL A 64 0.13 -51.33 30.93
CA VAL A 64 -0.05 -50.08 30.11
C VAL A 64 1.19 -49.62 29.29
N PHE A 65 1.08 -49.40 27.96
CA PHE A 65 2.13 -48.90 27.01
C PHE A 65 1.57 -47.98 25.87
N SER A 66 2.44 -47.18 25.21
CA SER A 66 2.09 -46.22 24.13
C SER A 66 2.53 -46.63 22.70
N THR A 67 1.85 -46.08 21.69
CA THR A 67 1.91 -46.44 20.25
C THR A 67 3.23 -46.26 19.54
N ASP A 68 4.07 -45.30 19.94
CA ASP A 68 5.29 -44.95 19.21
C ASP A 68 6.35 -46.06 19.26
N SER A 69 6.30 -46.90 20.30
CA SER A 69 7.28 -47.95 20.56
C SER A 69 7.12 -49.20 19.68
N ILE A 70 5.91 -49.43 19.15
CA ILE A 70 5.55 -50.64 18.38
C ILE A 70 5.56 -50.38 16.87
N PHE A 71 5.30 -49.15 16.44
CA PHE A 71 5.20 -48.78 15.03
C PHE A 71 6.57 -48.74 14.33
N LEU A 72 7.61 -48.33 15.05
CA LEU A 72 8.94 -48.11 14.51
C LEU A 72 9.64 -49.43 14.08
N PRO A 73 9.62 -50.52 14.87
CA PRO A 73 10.18 -51.81 14.44
C PRO A 73 9.38 -52.44 13.27
N TYR A 74 8.06 -52.22 13.22
CA TYR A 74 7.19 -52.71 12.16
C TYR A 74 7.47 -52.02 10.80
N LEU A 75 7.69 -50.69 10.80
CA LEU A 75 8.08 -49.92 9.61
C LEU A 75 9.46 -50.31 9.06
N VAL A 76 10.40 -50.69 9.93
CA VAL A 76 11.71 -51.22 9.56
C VAL A 76 11.57 -52.61 8.92
N SER A 77 10.73 -53.49 9.47
CA SER A 77 10.49 -54.83 8.93
C SER A 77 9.77 -54.85 7.56
N LEU A 78 9.00 -53.80 7.25
CA LEU A 78 8.28 -53.63 5.99
C LEU A 78 9.05 -52.84 4.92
N GLY A 79 10.30 -52.44 5.19
CA GLY A 79 11.16 -51.75 4.23
C GLY A 79 10.77 -50.31 3.90
N GLY A 80 9.90 -49.67 4.70
CA GLY A 80 9.49 -48.27 4.55
C GLY A 80 10.56 -47.26 4.99
N VAL A 81 11.54 -47.71 5.78
CA VAL A 81 12.76 -46.98 6.15
C VAL A 81 13.92 -47.95 5.97
N LYS A 82 14.85 -47.69 5.05
CA LYS A 82 15.83 -48.70 4.61
C LYS A 82 16.98 -49.00 5.58
N SER A 83 17.21 -48.13 6.56
CA SER A 83 18.02 -48.34 7.78
C SER A 83 18.29 -46.94 8.32
N LEU A 84 17.93 -46.66 9.58
CA LEU A 84 18.65 -45.62 10.32
C LEU A 84 19.90 -46.31 10.85
N ASP A 85 21.06 -45.85 10.38
CA ASP A 85 22.34 -46.33 10.88
C ASP A 85 22.37 -46.07 12.41
N GLU A 86 22.42 -47.13 13.21
CA GLU A 86 22.51 -47.02 14.68
C GLU A 86 23.75 -46.20 15.09
N SER A 87 24.78 -46.10 14.24
CA SER A 87 25.93 -45.23 14.48
C SER A 87 25.64 -43.73 14.27
N LEU A 88 24.60 -43.38 13.50
CA LEU A 88 24.14 -41.99 13.36
C LEU A 88 23.31 -41.56 14.58
N VAL A 89 22.50 -42.48 15.14
CA VAL A 89 21.73 -42.24 16.38
C VAL A 89 22.65 -42.23 17.62
N ARG A 90 23.69 -43.07 17.65
CA ARG A 90 24.75 -43.00 18.69
C ARG A 90 25.76 -41.87 18.43
N GLY A 91 25.94 -41.44 17.18
CA GLY A 91 26.74 -40.27 16.82
C GLY A 91 26.10 -38.97 17.33
N VAL A 92 24.77 -38.88 17.32
CA VAL A 92 24.01 -37.76 17.88
C VAL A 92 24.07 -37.71 19.42
N THR A 93 24.36 -38.82 20.12
CA THR A 93 24.66 -38.76 21.57
C THR A 93 26.12 -38.39 21.88
N GLY A 94 27.06 -38.60 20.95
CA GLY A 94 28.43 -38.06 21.02
C GLY A 94 28.50 -36.57 20.67
N ASP A 95 27.74 -36.13 19.65
CA ASP A 95 27.65 -34.73 19.24
C ASP A 95 26.67 -33.91 20.08
N LEU A 96 25.95 -34.51 21.03
CA LEU A 96 25.27 -33.75 22.08
C LEU A 96 26.28 -32.94 22.90
N HIS A 97 27.53 -33.40 23.02
CA HIS A 97 28.61 -32.60 23.61
C HIS A 97 29.03 -31.44 22.70
N SER A 98 29.07 -31.63 21.38
CA SER A 98 29.37 -30.55 20.41
C SER A 98 28.24 -29.52 20.35
N PHE A 99 26.98 -29.98 20.36
CA PHE A 99 25.76 -29.18 20.35
C PHE A 99 25.59 -28.38 21.66
N VAL A 100 25.84 -29.01 22.81
CA VAL A 100 25.88 -28.32 24.12
C VAL A 100 27.08 -27.38 24.22
N SER A 101 28.26 -27.75 23.70
CA SER A 101 29.43 -26.85 23.68
C SER A 101 29.32 -25.68 22.71
N SER A 102 28.43 -25.76 21.71
CA SER A 102 28.09 -24.65 20.81
C SER A 102 27.03 -23.70 21.37
N SER A 103 26.46 -24.03 22.54
CA SER A 103 25.57 -23.16 23.29
C SER A 103 26.40 -22.16 24.08
N ALA A 104 26.17 -20.86 23.88
CA ALA A 104 26.93 -19.82 24.57
C ALA A 104 26.80 -19.94 26.10
N SER A 105 27.90 -20.25 26.78
CA SER A 105 28.01 -20.13 28.23
C SER A 105 28.39 -18.71 28.61
N VAL A 106 27.70 -18.11 29.58
CA VAL A 106 28.10 -16.84 30.21
C VAL A 106 28.24 -17.10 31.70
N ASN A 107 29.43 -16.87 32.26
CA ASN A 107 29.77 -17.08 33.68
C ASN A 107 29.42 -18.49 34.22
N GLY A 108 29.71 -19.54 33.45
CA GLY A 108 29.47 -20.93 33.90
C GLY A 108 28.01 -21.39 33.82
N SER A 109 27.11 -20.58 33.28
CA SER A 109 25.69 -20.93 33.06
C SER A 109 25.36 -21.05 31.58
N VAL A 110 24.57 -22.07 31.22
CA VAL A 110 24.09 -22.35 29.85
C VAL A 110 22.70 -21.75 29.65
N TYR A 111 22.48 -21.07 28.53
CA TYR A 111 21.17 -20.51 28.16
C TYR A 111 20.65 -21.15 26.86
N GLY A 112 19.42 -21.68 26.90
CA GLY A 112 18.72 -22.25 25.76
C GLY A 112 18.83 -23.78 25.67
N PHE A 113 17.79 -24.47 26.12
CA PHE A 113 17.58 -25.90 25.85
C PHE A 113 16.29 -26.03 25.02
N PRO A 114 16.26 -26.75 23.87
CA PRO A 114 15.05 -26.89 23.06
C PRO A 114 13.96 -27.64 23.82
N GLN A 115 12.80 -27.00 23.97
CA GLN A 115 11.61 -27.49 24.67
C GLN A 115 11.01 -28.77 24.03
N TYR A 116 11.49 -29.18 22.86
CA TYR A 116 11.00 -30.35 22.11
C TYR A 116 11.44 -31.70 22.70
N LEU A 117 12.42 -31.72 23.61
CA LEU A 117 12.83 -32.95 24.32
C LEU A 117 12.21 -33.10 25.71
N CYS A 118 11.59 -32.06 26.26
CA CYS A 118 11.07 -32.09 27.63
C CYS A 118 9.57 -32.41 27.72
N SER A 119 8.78 -32.20 26.67
CA SER A 119 7.33 -32.40 26.75
C SER A 119 6.89 -33.87 26.72
N ASN A 120 7.67 -34.79 26.12
CA ASN A 120 7.26 -36.20 25.99
C ASN A 120 8.12 -37.21 26.77
N PHE A 121 9.22 -36.79 27.40
CA PHE A 121 10.15 -37.73 28.07
C PHE A 121 10.13 -37.70 29.61
N LEU A 122 9.41 -36.76 30.24
CA LEU A 122 9.45 -36.56 31.71
C LEU A 122 8.15 -36.89 32.45
N LEU A 123 7.14 -37.45 31.78
CA LEU A 123 5.85 -37.77 32.42
C LEU A 123 5.60 -39.25 32.71
N SER A 124 6.58 -40.14 32.56
CA SER A 124 6.37 -41.57 32.84
C SER A 124 7.58 -42.30 33.40
N SER A 125 8.24 -41.73 34.42
CA SER A 125 9.18 -42.50 35.26
C SER A 125 8.94 -42.23 36.73
N PRO A 126 8.72 -43.26 37.58
CA PRO A 126 8.70 -43.12 39.04
C PRO A 126 10.03 -42.62 39.61
N ASN A 127 11.09 -42.57 38.80
CA ASN A 127 12.42 -42.05 39.15
C ASN A 127 12.77 -40.75 38.41
N ALA A 128 11.78 -39.92 38.06
CA ALA A 128 12.01 -38.58 37.50
C ALA A 128 12.96 -37.74 38.39
N THR A 129 12.91 -37.93 39.71
CA THR A 129 13.83 -37.31 40.66
C THR A 129 15.27 -37.83 40.51
N GLN A 130 15.47 -39.13 40.28
CA GLN A 130 16.81 -39.72 40.12
C GLN A 130 17.45 -39.37 38.77
N GLN A 131 16.65 -39.21 37.71
CA GLN A 131 17.11 -38.77 36.38
C GLN A 131 17.40 -37.27 36.33
N ALA A 132 16.58 -36.45 37.00
CA ALA A 132 16.88 -35.03 37.24
C ALA A 132 18.15 -34.86 38.09
N SER A 133 18.34 -35.69 39.12
CA SER A 133 19.59 -35.72 39.90
C SER A 133 20.80 -36.23 39.11
N SER A 134 20.63 -37.17 38.18
CA SER A 134 21.72 -37.67 37.31
C SER A 134 22.14 -36.62 36.28
N LEU A 135 21.20 -35.82 35.77
CA LEU A 135 21.46 -34.66 34.90
C LEU A 135 22.15 -33.52 35.66
N LEU A 136 21.77 -33.31 36.93
CA LEU A 136 22.41 -32.35 37.82
C LEU A 136 23.83 -32.80 38.23
N GLU A 137 24.03 -34.10 38.53
CA GLU A 137 25.35 -34.69 38.79
C GLU A 137 26.25 -34.64 37.55
N LEU A 138 25.67 -34.83 36.35
CA LEU A 138 26.40 -34.71 35.09
C LEU A 138 26.85 -33.26 34.87
N ALA A 139 25.95 -32.28 35.05
CA ALA A 139 26.27 -30.85 34.95
C ALA A 139 27.35 -30.41 35.97
N GLN A 140 27.28 -30.91 37.21
CA GLN A 140 28.28 -30.65 38.24
C GLN A 140 29.64 -31.31 37.96
N LYS A 141 29.67 -32.53 37.38
CA LYS A 141 30.91 -33.23 37.01
C LYS A 141 31.69 -32.59 35.86
N VAL A 142 31.04 -31.80 35.00
CA VAL A 142 31.70 -31.02 33.92
C VAL A 142 32.00 -29.58 34.33
N GLY A 143 31.78 -29.21 35.60
CA GLY A 143 32.18 -27.91 36.17
C GLY A 143 31.12 -26.80 36.10
N TYR A 144 29.83 -27.14 35.96
CA TYR A 144 28.74 -26.16 35.87
C TYR A 144 27.87 -26.16 37.14
N GLU A 145 27.66 -24.99 37.77
CA GLU A 145 27.13 -24.91 39.14
C GLU A 145 25.60 -24.65 39.25
N GLN A 146 24.90 -24.12 38.23
CA GLN A 146 23.44 -23.86 38.29
C GLN A 146 22.71 -23.94 36.94
N ILE A 147 21.46 -24.44 36.96
CA ILE A 147 20.46 -24.27 35.89
C ILE A 147 19.53 -23.15 36.32
N VAL A 148 19.53 -22.02 35.60
CA VAL A 148 18.73 -20.83 35.92
C VAL A 148 17.67 -20.63 34.83
N TYR A 149 16.40 -20.60 35.22
CA TYR A 149 15.34 -20.02 34.39
C TYR A 149 15.38 -18.50 34.58
N PRO A 150 15.57 -17.68 33.53
CA PRO A 150 15.76 -16.25 33.70
C PRO A 150 14.43 -15.52 33.97
N ASP A 151 14.17 -15.40 35.27
CA ASP A 151 13.77 -14.23 36.06
C ASP A 151 12.49 -13.42 35.71
N VAL A 152 11.52 -13.53 36.62
CA VAL A 152 10.82 -12.38 37.21
C VAL A 152 11.43 -12.18 38.60
N ALA A 153 12.31 -11.20 38.77
CA ALA A 153 12.66 -10.63 40.07
C ALA A 153 12.24 -9.16 40.03
N SER A 154 11.57 -8.57 41.01
CA SER A 154 11.29 -8.94 42.40
C SER A 154 10.10 -8.08 42.83
N SER A 155 9.06 -8.58 43.48
CA SER A 155 9.05 -8.81 44.92
C SER A 155 7.86 -9.71 45.29
N SER A 156 8.06 -10.61 46.26
CA SER A 156 7.16 -11.69 46.72
C SER A 156 7.08 -12.90 45.77
N SER A 157 8.15 -13.70 45.83
CA SER A 157 8.24 -15.07 45.36
C SER A 157 7.15 -15.96 45.99
N PHE A 158 6.17 -16.37 45.19
CA PHE A 158 5.31 -17.52 45.47
C PHE A 158 5.49 -18.56 44.36
N THR A 159 6.53 -19.37 44.45
CA THR A 159 6.63 -20.63 43.71
C THR A 159 5.81 -21.70 44.44
N VAL A 160 5.07 -22.51 43.69
CA VAL A 160 4.25 -23.64 44.20
C VAL A 160 5.06 -24.63 45.07
N PHE A 161 6.38 -24.67 44.92
CA PHE A 161 7.29 -25.44 45.79
C PHE A 161 7.49 -24.82 47.20
N GLY A 162 7.35 -23.50 47.35
CA GLY A 162 7.35 -22.80 48.63
C GLY A 162 6.04 -22.94 49.41
N LEU A 163 4.91 -23.11 48.70
CA LEU A 163 3.61 -23.41 49.30
C LEU A 163 3.56 -24.84 49.87
N TYR A 164 4.24 -25.80 49.24
CA TYR A 164 4.35 -27.17 49.77
C TYR A 164 5.27 -27.25 51.02
N GLN A 165 6.36 -26.45 51.07
CA GLN A 165 7.21 -26.34 52.26
C GLN A 165 6.55 -25.55 53.41
N GLN A 166 5.74 -24.52 53.12
CA GLN A 166 4.99 -23.79 54.15
C GLN A 166 3.80 -24.57 54.71
N LEU A 167 3.11 -25.38 53.89
CA LEU A 167 2.08 -26.31 54.35
C LEU A 167 2.62 -27.43 55.25
N LEU A 168 3.90 -27.77 55.12
CA LEU A 168 4.60 -28.71 56.02
C LEU A 168 5.17 -28.04 57.27
N GLN A 169 5.21 -26.71 57.36
CA GLN A 169 5.75 -25.94 58.50
C GLN A 169 4.69 -25.21 59.34
N SER A 170 3.43 -25.15 58.91
CA SER A 170 2.34 -24.49 59.67
C SER A 170 1.55 -25.43 60.60
N SER A 171 2.03 -26.65 60.85
CA SER A 171 1.50 -27.50 61.93
C SER A 171 2.09 -27.09 63.28
N SER A 172 1.73 -25.90 63.78
CA SER A 172 1.85 -25.58 65.21
C SER A 172 0.91 -24.45 65.60
N SER A 173 -0.20 -24.82 66.26
CA SER A 173 -0.86 -24.10 67.34
C SER A 173 -0.85 -22.56 67.34
N ALA A 174 -1.98 -21.93 66.99
CA ALA A 174 -2.70 -20.95 67.84
C ALA A 174 -3.87 -20.32 67.06
N ALA A 175 -5.03 -20.25 67.72
CA ALA A 175 -6.30 -19.81 67.19
C ALA A 175 -6.37 -18.30 66.92
N VAL A 176 -7.13 -17.88 65.89
CA VAL A 176 -7.87 -16.62 65.89
C VAL A 176 -9.22 -16.83 65.19
N ASP A 177 -10.27 -16.47 65.92
CA ASP A 177 -11.70 -16.65 65.66
C ASP A 177 -12.24 -15.34 65.05
N ILE A 178 -12.88 -15.37 63.87
CA ILE A 178 -13.58 -14.21 63.30
C ILE A 178 -15.04 -14.60 63.04
N LYS A 179 -15.94 -13.89 63.72
CA LYS A 179 -17.38 -14.16 63.78
C LYS A 179 -18.14 -13.63 62.57
N ALA A 180 -19.22 -14.32 62.23
CA ALA A 180 -20.11 -14.07 61.09
C ALA A 180 -20.93 -12.76 61.13
N SER A 181 -20.53 -11.76 61.93
CA SER A 181 -21.22 -10.46 62.08
C SER A 181 -20.51 -9.27 61.44
N ASP A 182 -19.30 -9.46 60.89
CA ASP A 182 -18.49 -8.35 60.34
C ASP A 182 -18.58 -8.23 58.81
N LEU A 183 -19.70 -8.66 58.22
CA LEU A 183 -20.05 -8.39 56.83
C LEU A 183 -21.09 -7.27 56.75
N PRO A 184 -20.76 -6.06 56.29
CA PRO A 184 -21.75 -5.11 55.82
C PRO A 184 -22.12 -5.38 54.36
N GLN A 185 -23.43 -5.34 54.14
CA GLN A 185 -24.16 -5.56 52.91
C GLN A 185 -24.02 -4.39 51.91
N SER A 186 -24.30 -4.70 50.64
CA SER A 186 -24.35 -3.83 49.44
C SER A 186 -23.03 -3.67 48.67
N GLY A 187 -23.00 -4.27 47.47
CA GLY A 187 -21.80 -4.53 46.65
C GLY A 187 -21.40 -3.46 45.63
N ASP A 188 -21.91 -2.23 45.70
CA ASP A 188 -21.74 -1.27 44.60
C ASP A 188 -20.72 -0.14 44.82
N GLN A 189 -20.03 -0.08 45.97
CA GLN A 189 -19.02 0.97 46.23
C GLN A 189 -17.56 0.47 46.35
N VAL A 190 -17.30 -0.85 46.31
CA VAL A 190 -15.92 -1.39 46.36
C VAL A 190 -15.27 -1.50 44.98
N ASN A 191 -16.06 -1.64 43.90
CA ASN A 191 -15.52 -1.78 42.54
C ASN A 191 -15.02 -0.46 41.91
N LYS A 192 -15.42 0.70 42.45
CA LYS A 192 -14.96 2.01 41.92
C LYS A 192 -13.62 2.47 42.49
N ASP A 193 -13.28 2.12 43.73
CA ASP A 193 -12.00 2.53 44.35
C ASP A 193 -10.82 1.59 44.04
N ILE A 194 -11.07 0.33 43.65
CA ILE A 194 -10.00 -0.61 43.25
C ILE A 194 -9.57 -0.37 41.80
N THR A 195 -10.50 -0.03 40.92
CA THR A 195 -10.23 0.18 39.48
C THR A 195 -9.40 1.46 39.23
N GLN A 196 -9.55 2.49 40.08
CA GLN A 196 -8.75 3.72 39.98
C GLN A 196 -7.35 3.59 40.63
N LYS A 197 -7.13 2.61 41.51
CA LYS A 197 -5.82 2.37 42.15
C LYS A 197 -4.89 1.48 41.32
N TYR A 198 -5.44 0.67 40.41
CA TYR A 198 -4.65 -0.21 39.54
C TYR A 198 -4.20 0.44 38.22
N ARG A 199 -4.86 1.51 37.75
CA ARG A 199 -4.39 2.26 36.56
C ARG A 199 -3.14 3.12 36.81
N THR A 200 -2.92 3.60 38.03
CA THR A 200 -1.77 4.45 38.37
C THR A 200 -0.46 3.67 38.55
N ILE A 201 -0.52 2.33 38.74
CA ILE A 201 0.67 1.48 38.92
C ILE A 201 1.27 1.06 37.56
N LEU A 202 0.45 0.94 36.52
CA LEU A 202 0.88 0.49 35.19
C LEU A 202 1.63 1.58 34.38
N ASP A 203 1.41 2.87 34.65
CA ASP A 203 2.07 3.97 33.92
C ASP A 203 3.48 4.34 34.46
N SER A 204 3.91 3.79 35.61
CA SER A 204 5.17 4.20 36.26
C SER A 204 6.37 3.27 36.01
N THR A 205 6.16 2.05 35.51
CA THR A 205 7.23 1.06 35.29
C THR A 205 7.83 1.12 33.89
N VAL A 206 7.09 1.68 32.91
CA VAL A 206 7.53 1.78 31.51
C VAL A 206 8.52 2.95 31.29
N VAL A 207 8.52 3.96 32.17
CA VAL A 207 9.39 5.15 32.08
C VAL A 207 10.77 4.94 32.74
N ALA A 208 10.93 3.92 33.59
CA ALA A 208 12.21 3.63 34.25
C ALA A 208 13.22 2.96 33.30
N SER A 209 12.78 2.06 32.43
CA SER A 209 13.64 1.33 31.48
C SER A 209 14.19 2.22 30.36
N GLN A 210 13.48 3.28 29.97
CA GLN A 210 13.94 4.23 28.96
C GLN A 210 15.01 5.20 29.49
N ARG A 211 15.04 5.47 30.80
CA ARG A 211 16.06 6.34 31.43
C ARG A 211 17.40 5.60 31.62
N GLU A 212 17.35 4.28 31.82
CA GLU A 212 18.52 3.38 31.86
C GLU A 212 19.15 3.18 30.48
N TYR A 213 18.32 3.12 29.42
CA TYR A 213 18.76 3.14 28.02
C TYR A 213 19.56 4.42 27.69
N ILE A 214 19.06 5.61 28.07
CA ILE A 214 19.72 6.91 27.82
C ILE A 214 21.04 7.06 28.61
N ASN A 215 21.11 6.51 29.83
CA ASN A 215 22.33 6.54 30.65
C ASN A 215 23.40 5.54 30.15
N SER A 216 22.98 4.40 29.59
CA SER A 216 23.88 3.40 29.01
C SER A 216 24.54 3.89 27.71
N VAL A 217 23.81 4.68 26.91
CA VAL A 217 24.33 5.36 25.71
C VAL A 217 25.31 6.50 26.04
N LYS A 218 25.06 7.27 27.11
CA LYS A 218 25.96 8.35 27.56
C LYS A 218 27.29 7.84 28.16
N GLN A 219 27.38 6.56 28.52
CA GLN A 219 28.55 5.93 29.16
C GLN A 219 29.37 5.05 28.22
N GLY A 220 29.10 5.05 26.91
CA GLY A 220 29.92 4.35 25.91
C GLY A 220 29.88 2.82 26.01
N LYS A 221 28.82 2.23 26.59
CA LYS A 221 28.64 0.77 26.62
C LYS A 221 27.97 0.27 25.32
N PRO A 222 28.41 -0.85 24.73
CA PRO A 222 27.78 -1.40 23.52
C PRO A 222 26.34 -1.82 23.81
N ILE A 223 25.41 -1.38 22.96
CA ILE A 223 24.06 -1.92 22.84
C ILE A 223 24.13 -3.04 21.81
N SER A 224 23.89 -4.28 22.24
CA SER A 224 23.54 -5.37 21.33
C SER A 224 22.59 -6.33 22.04
N ASN A 225 21.37 -6.42 21.48
CA ASN A 225 20.46 -7.58 21.49
C ASN A 225 19.37 -7.66 22.58
N TYR A 226 18.53 -6.62 22.70
CA TYR A 226 17.11 -6.82 23.04
C TYR A 226 16.32 -6.99 21.73
N TYR A 227 15.51 -8.06 21.65
CA TYR A 227 14.40 -8.19 20.71
C TYR A 227 13.13 -8.49 21.54
N VAL A 228 12.06 -7.75 21.24
CA VAL A 228 10.72 -7.88 21.81
C VAL A 228 9.82 -8.58 20.77
N GLY A 229 9.05 -9.59 21.18
CA GLY A 229 8.06 -10.28 20.35
C GLY A 229 6.79 -10.59 21.15
N TYR A 230 5.65 -10.18 20.60
CA TYR A 230 4.32 -10.09 21.22
C TYR A 230 3.47 -11.38 21.12
N SER A 231 2.55 -11.46 22.09
CA SER A 231 1.43 -12.39 22.35
C SER A 231 0.16 -12.11 21.52
N GLU A 232 -0.93 -12.87 21.73
CA GLU A 232 -2.28 -12.37 22.14
C GLU A 232 -3.34 -13.52 22.17
N SER A 233 -3.96 -13.86 23.32
CA SER A 233 -5.12 -13.20 23.98
C SER A 233 -6.49 -13.76 23.56
N MET A 234 -6.92 -14.88 24.18
CA MET A 234 -8.32 -15.37 24.14
C MET A 234 -8.81 -15.99 25.47
N CYS A 235 -8.07 -15.86 26.59
CA CYS A 235 -8.62 -16.24 27.91
C CYS A 235 -9.17 -15.05 28.70
N GLU A 236 -8.93 -13.81 28.29
CA GLU A 236 -9.59 -12.62 28.85
C GLU A 236 -11.03 -12.42 28.33
N ILE A 237 -11.54 -13.27 27.42
CA ILE A 237 -12.99 -13.33 27.12
C ILE A 237 -13.78 -13.95 28.30
N LYS A 238 -13.12 -14.69 29.19
CA LYS A 238 -13.80 -15.28 30.35
C LYS A 238 -14.30 -14.23 31.34
N ASP A 239 -13.69 -13.05 31.36
CA ASP A 239 -14.06 -11.95 32.25
C ASP A 239 -15.14 -11.02 31.68
N ILE A 240 -15.48 -11.13 30.38
CA ILE A 240 -16.61 -10.41 29.77
C ILE A 240 -17.93 -11.20 29.88
N ILE A 241 -17.88 -12.52 30.11
CA ILE A 241 -19.08 -13.38 30.25
C ILE A 241 -19.78 -13.23 31.62
N ARG A 242 -19.22 -12.43 32.56
CA ARG A 242 -19.80 -12.28 33.92
C ARG A 242 -20.77 -11.11 34.12
N ASP A 243 -20.87 -10.15 33.19
CA ASP A 243 -21.88 -9.09 33.27
C ASP A 243 -23.14 -9.45 32.45
N GLN A 244 -24.22 -9.74 33.19
CA GLN A 244 -25.41 -10.46 32.75
C GLN A 244 -26.38 -9.62 31.89
N GLN A 245 -26.89 -10.20 30.79
CA GLN A 245 -28.32 -10.29 30.39
C GLN A 245 -28.54 -10.58 28.88
N TYR A 246 -27.97 -11.66 28.34
CA TYR A 246 -28.52 -12.30 27.13
C TYR A 246 -28.46 -13.83 27.23
N ASN A 247 -29.64 -14.45 27.19
CA ASN A 247 -29.85 -15.89 27.06
C ASN A 247 -29.64 -16.27 25.58
N VAL A 248 -28.69 -17.16 25.28
CA VAL A 248 -28.63 -17.83 23.98
C VAL A 248 -28.66 -19.34 24.20
N GLN A 249 -29.76 -19.92 23.75
CA GLN A 249 -30.07 -21.34 23.70
C GLN A 249 -29.14 -22.10 22.73
N LEU A 250 -28.60 -23.23 23.19
CA LEU A 250 -28.13 -24.32 22.34
C LEU A 250 -29.36 -25.16 21.95
N ILE A 251 -29.70 -25.23 20.67
CA ILE A 251 -30.75 -26.12 20.14
C ILE A 251 -30.15 -26.95 18.99
N GLY A 252 -30.24 -28.29 19.14
CA GLY A 252 -29.65 -29.37 18.32
C GLY A 252 -30.12 -29.41 16.86
N THR A 253 -29.58 -30.25 15.97
CA THR A 253 -29.31 -31.70 15.99
C THR A 253 -28.35 -31.98 14.80
N SER A 254 -27.39 -32.92 14.76
CA SER A 254 -27.37 -34.30 15.25
C SER A 254 -25.92 -34.77 15.55
N ASP A 255 -25.70 -35.08 16.83
CA ASP A 255 -25.19 -36.34 17.41
C ASP A 255 -23.79 -36.85 17.07
N LYS A 256 -22.77 -36.27 17.70
CA LYS A 256 -21.92 -36.92 18.72
C LYS A 256 -20.83 -35.97 19.25
N PRO A 257 -20.40 -36.08 20.53
CA PRO A 257 -19.21 -35.37 21.02
C PRO A 257 -17.97 -35.91 20.31
N TYR A 258 -17.12 -35.04 19.81
CA TYR A 258 -15.77 -35.42 19.40
C TYR A 258 -14.94 -35.63 20.66
N VAL A 259 -14.79 -36.90 21.05
CA VAL A 259 -13.80 -37.31 22.05
C VAL A 259 -12.48 -37.48 21.32
N TYR A 260 -11.49 -36.67 21.67
CA TYR A 260 -10.11 -36.96 21.29
C TYR A 260 -9.64 -38.13 22.16
N THR A 261 -9.29 -39.25 21.54
CA THR A 261 -8.80 -40.43 22.27
C THR A 261 -7.34 -40.65 21.90
N ASP A 262 -6.44 -40.52 22.87
CA ASP A 262 -5.05 -40.88 22.65
C ASP A 262 -4.86 -42.36 22.97
N VAL A 263 -4.56 -43.14 21.92
CA VAL A 263 -3.84 -44.41 21.98
C VAL A 263 -4.56 -45.60 22.65
N LEU A 264 -4.69 -46.68 21.90
CA LEU A 264 -4.93 -48.03 22.42
C LEU A 264 -3.67 -48.53 23.12
N ALA A 265 -3.72 -48.77 24.43
CA ALA A 265 -2.61 -49.36 25.18
C ALA A 265 -2.75 -50.88 25.30
N LEU A 266 -1.65 -51.61 25.03
CA LEU A 266 -1.48 -53.05 25.26
C LEU A 266 -0.10 -53.29 25.88
N ASN A 267 -0.01 -54.04 26.98
CA ASN A 267 1.22 -54.14 27.79
C ASN A 267 2.46 -54.76 27.13
N SER A 268 3.63 -54.53 27.73
CA SER A 268 4.95 -55.09 27.45
C SER A 268 5.30 -56.44 28.07
N ASN A 269 4.42 -57.12 28.81
CA ASN A 269 4.67 -58.49 29.32
C ASN A 269 3.95 -59.57 28.50
N LEU A 270 3.53 -59.24 27.28
CA LEU A 270 2.91 -60.19 26.37
C LEU A 270 3.97 -61.20 25.90
N CYS A 271 3.73 -62.49 26.11
CA CYS A 271 4.50 -63.52 25.43
C CYS A 271 4.22 -63.46 23.92
N ASP A 272 5.11 -64.01 23.09
CA ASP A 272 5.06 -63.96 21.62
C ASP A 272 3.66 -64.27 21.03
N GLU A 273 2.90 -65.17 21.66
CA GLU A 273 1.55 -65.52 21.24
C GLU A 273 0.55 -64.37 21.48
N LYS A 274 0.56 -63.75 22.66
CA LYS A 274 -0.31 -62.62 23.00
C LYS A 274 0.06 -61.33 22.25
N GLN A 275 1.34 -61.14 21.94
CA GLN A 275 1.82 -59.98 21.18
C GLN A 275 1.35 -60.02 19.72
N LYS A 276 1.30 -61.21 19.11
CA LYS A 276 0.72 -61.40 17.77
C LYS A 276 -0.77 -61.07 17.75
N VAL A 277 -1.52 -61.51 18.77
CA VAL A 277 -2.96 -61.21 18.91
C VAL A 277 -3.19 -59.71 19.13
N ALA A 278 -2.36 -59.05 19.93
CA ALA A 278 -2.40 -57.60 20.13
C ALA A 278 -2.23 -56.80 18.83
N VAL A 279 -1.25 -57.18 18.00
CA VAL A 279 -1.01 -56.55 16.68
C VAL A 279 -2.20 -56.78 15.75
N GLU A 280 -2.84 -57.95 15.83
CA GLU A 280 -4.02 -58.29 15.02
C GLU A 280 -5.28 -57.52 15.47
N VAL A 281 -5.46 -57.32 16.78
CA VAL A 281 -6.49 -56.43 17.36
C VAL A 281 -6.29 -54.99 16.84
N ILE A 282 -5.07 -54.46 16.88
CA ILE A 282 -4.77 -53.09 16.38
C ILE A 282 -5.03 -52.99 14.87
N LYS A 283 -4.64 -53.98 14.07
CA LYS A 283 -4.93 -54.00 12.63
C LYS A 283 -6.43 -53.96 12.35
N ASN A 284 -7.21 -54.77 13.04
CA ASN A 284 -8.67 -54.81 12.88
C ASN A 284 -9.31 -53.45 13.23
N LEU A 285 -8.82 -52.77 14.27
CA LEU A 285 -9.27 -51.44 14.68
C LEU A 285 -8.96 -50.36 13.63
N LEU A 286 -7.74 -50.37 13.09
CA LEU A 286 -7.31 -49.42 12.05
C LEU A 286 -7.99 -49.66 10.69
N THR A 287 -8.55 -50.84 10.45
CA THR A 287 -9.31 -51.15 9.23
C THR A 287 -10.81 -50.90 9.35
N ASN A 288 -11.33 -50.68 10.57
CA ASN A 288 -12.75 -50.44 10.80
C ASN A 288 -13.02 -48.93 10.89
N THR A 289 -13.43 -48.34 9.76
CA THR A 289 -13.68 -46.90 9.62
C THR A 289 -14.71 -46.37 10.61
N LEU A 290 -15.74 -47.15 10.93
CA LEU A 290 -16.75 -46.77 11.92
C LEU A 290 -16.14 -46.64 13.32
N VAL A 291 -15.19 -47.50 13.67
CA VAL A 291 -14.47 -47.44 14.95
C VAL A 291 -13.50 -46.25 14.99
N LEU A 292 -12.81 -45.94 13.89
CA LEU A 292 -11.92 -44.77 13.79
C LEU A 292 -12.68 -43.44 13.91
N ASP A 293 -13.84 -43.35 13.25
CA ASP A 293 -14.71 -42.18 13.31
C ASP A 293 -15.29 -41.97 14.72
N LEU A 294 -15.61 -43.07 15.43
CA LEU A 294 -16.08 -43.01 16.82
C LEU A 294 -14.98 -42.64 17.84
N LEU A 295 -13.72 -42.92 17.52
CA LEU A 295 -12.55 -42.60 18.36
C LEU A 295 -11.90 -41.24 18.04
N GLY A 296 -12.37 -40.55 16.99
CA GLY A 296 -11.87 -39.23 16.59
C GLY A 296 -10.49 -39.24 15.91
N LEU A 297 -10.02 -40.40 15.43
CA LEU A 297 -8.68 -40.57 14.86
C LEU A 297 -8.68 -40.31 13.34
N GLY A 298 -8.49 -39.06 12.94
CA GLY A 298 -8.39 -38.67 11.53
C GLY A 298 -6.99 -38.89 10.95
N LEU A 299 -6.78 -39.94 10.16
CA LEU A 299 -5.54 -40.14 9.39
C LEU A 299 -5.64 -39.51 8.00
N THR A 300 -4.80 -38.51 7.71
CA THR A 300 -4.56 -38.01 6.35
C THR A 300 -3.33 -38.73 5.77
N LEU A 301 -3.52 -39.65 4.81
CA LEU A 301 -2.42 -40.30 4.08
C LEU A 301 -2.02 -39.47 2.84
N PRO A 302 -0.71 -39.30 2.54
CA PRO A 302 -0.26 -38.57 1.37
C PRO A 302 -0.51 -39.34 0.07
N ALA A 303 -0.99 -38.62 -0.94
CA ALA A 303 -1.29 -39.11 -2.28
C ALA A 303 -0.02 -39.61 -3.00
N ASN A 304 0.04 -40.92 -3.22
CA ASN A 304 0.97 -41.57 -4.13
C ASN A 304 0.18 -42.50 -5.07
N LYS A 305 0.36 -42.28 -6.38
CA LYS A 305 -0.34 -42.93 -7.50
C LYS A 305 -0.21 -44.47 -7.55
N ASN A 306 0.67 -45.08 -6.76
CA ASN A 306 0.87 -46.53 -6.69
C ASN A 306 0.08 -47.22 -5.55
N GLY A 307 -0.54 -46.48 -4.62
CA GLY A 307 -1.36 -47.06 -3.54
C GLY A 307 -2.77 -47.48 -3.99
N ILE A 308 -3.33 -46.83 -5.01
CA ILE A 308 -4.71 -47.09 -5.48
C ILE A 308 -4.80 -48.38 -6.32
N ALA A 309 -3.71 -48.77 -6.99
CA ALA A 309 -3.68 -49.99 -7.81
C ALA A 309 -3.76 -51.29 -6.99
N HIS A 310 -3.41 -51.24 -5.70
CA HIS A 310 -3.46 -52.43 -4.83
C HIS A 310 -4.83 -52.62 -4.18
N LEU A 311 -5.57 -51.53 -3.91
CA LEU A 311 -6.93 -51.54 -3.40
C LEU A 311 -7.98 -51.93 -4.46
N ALA A 312 -7.70 -51.70 -5.74
CA ALA A 312 -8.56 -52.11 -6.85
C ALA A 312 -8.61 -53.65 -7.08
N LYS A 313 -7.76 -54.43 -6.41
CA LYS A 313 -7.68 -55.89 -6.59
C LYS A 313 -8.32 -56.72 -5.48
N SER A 314 -8.79 -56.11 -4.38
CA SER A 314 -9.14 -56.86 -3.16
C SER A 314 -10.60 -56.76 -2.70
N SER A 315 -11.55 -56.24 -3.48
CA SER A 315 -12.97 -56.34 -3.12
C SER A 315 -13.92 -56.48 -4.31
N ASN A 316 -14.79 -57.50 -4.25
CA ASN A 316 -15.82 -57.80 -5.26
C ASN A 316 -16.94 -56.74 -5.35
N PHE A 317 -16.84 -55.64 -4.60
CA PHE A 317 -17.83 -54.56 -4.60
C PHE A 317 -17.61 -53.57 -5.75
N TYR A 318 -16.36 -53.33 -6.16
CA TYR A 318 -16.05 -52.47 -7.33
C TYR A 318 -16.01 -53.25 -8.67
N ALA A 319 -15.88 -54.58 -8.63
CA ALA A 319 -15.99 -55.44 -9.82
C ALA A 319 -17.41 -55.51 -10.38
N GLN A 320 -18.44 -55.29 -9.54
CA GLN A 320 -19.84 -55.21 -9.98
C GLN A 320 -20.23 -53.81 -10.49
N LEU A 321 -19.60 -52.75 -9.97
CA LEU A 321 -19.77 -51.38 -10.48
C LEU A 321 -19.07 -51.14 -11.82
N SER A 322 -17.96 -51.83 -12.10
CA SER A 322 -17.29 -51.76 -13.41
C SER A 322 -17.95 -52.62 -14.50
N GLN A 323 -18.91 -53.48 -14.16
CA GLN A 323 -19.66 -54.30 -15.13
C GLN A 323 -20.99 -53.66 -15.60
N GLN A 324 -21.39 -52.52 -15.02
CA GLN A 324 -22.66 -51.85 -15.35
C GLN A 324 -22.54 -50.49 -16.03
N PHE A 325 -21.33 -50.03 -16.36
CA PHE A 325 -21.15 -48.81 -17.14
C PHE A 325 -20.33 -49.10 -18.38
N ASP A 326 -21.05 -49.21 -19.49
CA ASP A 326 -20.48 -49.37 -20.82
C ASP A 326 -19.64 -48.14 -21.17
N ALA A 327 -18.50 -48.39 -21.81
CA ALA A 327 -17.51 -47.39 -22.14
C ALA A 327 -17.95 -46.61 -23.38
N LYS A 328 -18.82 -45.61 -23.21
CA LYS A 328 -19.05 -44.47 -24.13
C LYS A 328 -20.17 -43.57 -23.57
N GLU A 329 -19.99 -42.25 -23.72
CA GLU A 329 -20.94 -41.16 -23.39
C GLU A 329 -20.98 -40.76 -21.89
N SER A 330 -20.34 -39.68 -21.44
CA SER A 330 -20.67 -38.24 -21.55
C SER A 330 -21.83 -37.75 -20.67
N GLU A 331 -21.51 -36.73 -19.87
CA GLU A 331 -22.37 -35.69 -19.28
C GLU A 331 -23.25 -35.98 -18.04
N VAL A 332 -23.33 -34.91 -17.21
CA VAL A 332 -24.41 -34.52 -16.30
C VAL A 332 -24.11 -34.56 -14.77
N ARG A 333 -23.89 -33.33 -14.24
CA ARG A 333 -24.22 -32.76 -12.90
C ARG A 333 -23.13 -32.63 -11.81
N VAL A 334 -22.32 -31.58 -11.93
CA VAL A 334 -21.61 -30.89 -10.81
C VAL A 334 -22.52 -29.88 -10.06
N LEU A 335 -23.73 -29.60 -10.57
CA LEU A 335 -24.64 -28.58 -10.01
C LEU A 335 -25.43 -28.99 -8.73
N ARG A 336 -25.06 -30.07 -8.02
CA ARG A 336 -25.67 -30.45 -6.72
C ARG A 336 -24.75 -30.34 -5.51
N CYS A 337 -23.48 -29.97 -5.68
CA CYS A 337 -22.54 -29.86 -4.56
C CYS A 337 -22.54 -28.48 -3.87
N VAL A 338 -23.10 -27.44 -4.49
CA VAL A 338 -23.09 -26.06 -3.95
C VAL A 338 -24.06 -25.90 -2.76
N ASP A 339 -25.22 -26.56 -2.80
CA ASP A 339 -26.20 -26.49 -1.69
C ASP A 339 -25.83 -27.38 -0.49
N PHE A 340 -25.09 -28.47 -0.70
CA PHE A 340 -24.60 -29.34 0.38
C PHE A 340 -23.36 -28.73 1.07
N ALA A 341 -22.43 -28.15 0.30
CA ALA A 341 -21.27 -27.45 0.83
C ALA A 341 -21.68 -26.23 1.69
N ASN A 342 -22.71 -25.49 1.31
CA ASN A 342 -23.20 -24.34 2.08
C ASN A 342 -23.68 -24.70 3.50
N LYS A 343 -24.07 -25.96 3.76
CA LYS A 343 -24.50 -26.44 5.09
C LYS A 343 -23.33 -26.92 5.97
N GLU A 344 -22.31 -27.55 5.37
CA GLU A 344 -21.13 -28.10 6.07
C GLU A 344 -19.97 -27.08 6.26
N VAL A 345 -19.94 -25.99 5.49
CA VAL A 345 -18.88 -24.95 5.54
C VAL A 345 -18.72 -24.28 6.91
N LYS A 346 -19.73 -24.34 7.80
CA LYS A 346 -19.63 -23.81 9.16
C LYS A 346 -18.71 -24.64 10.09
N ASN A 347 -18.51 -25.93 9.82
CA ASN A 347 -17.74 -26.82 10.70
C ASN A 347 -16.29 -27.09 10.22
N CYS A 348 -15.90 -26.62 9.03
CA CYS A 348 -14.58 -26.88 8.41
C CYS A 348 -13.71 -25.62 8.16
N ALA A 349 -13.90 -24.56 8.96
CA ALA A 349 -13.32 -23.24 8.71
C ALA A 349 -11.77 -23.16 8.65
N GLY A 350 -11.05 -24.17 9.13
CA GLY A 350 -9.58 -24.25 9.07
C GLY A 350 -9.00 -24.70 7.73
N VAL A 351 -9.72 -25.54 6.96
CA VAL A 351 -9.26 -26.11 5.67
C VAL A 351 -9.80 -25.32 4.47
N LEU A 352 -10.93 -24.61 4.64
CA LEU A 352 -11.59 -23.83 3.59
C LEU A 352 -11.00 -22.44 3.34
N ARG A 353 -10.24 -21.86 4.29
CA ARG A 353 -9.71 -20.49 4.17
C ARG A 353 -8.68 -20.31 3.03
N PRO A 354 -7.68 -21.18 2.85
CA PRO A 354 -6.76 -21.09 1.70
C PRO A 354 -7.51 -21.22 0.36
N PHE A 355 -8.52 -22.09 0.31
CA PHE A 355 -9.33 -22.30 -0.90
C PHE A 355 -10.12 -21.05 -1.31
N LEU A 356 -10.70 -20.31 -0.34
CA LEU A 356 -11.41 -19.05 -0.61
C LEU A 356 -10.52 -17.97 -1.24
N GLN A 357 -9.31 -17.79 -0.71
CA GLN A 357 -8.38 -16.78 -1.20
C GLN A 357 -7.98 -17.05 -2.66
N HIS A 358 -7.75 -18.32 -3.01
CA HIS A 358 -7.49 -18.71 -4.39
C HIS A 358 -8.69 -18.49 -5.32
N ILE A 359 -9.93 -18.68 -4.85
CA ILE A 359 -11.15 -18.35 -5.64
C ILE A 359 -11.24 -16.84 -5.89
N ALA A 360 -10.92 -16.00 -4.89
CA ALA A 360 -10.94 -14.55 -5.05
C ALA A 360 -9.88 -14.07 -6.07
N VAL A 361 -8.66 -14.60 -5.97
CA VAL A 361 -7.58 -14.32 -6.95
C VAL A 361 -7.97 -14.79 -8.35
N ALA A 362 -8.53 -16.00 -8.48
CA ALA A 362 -9.03 -16.52 -9.75
C ALA A 362 -10.16 -15.64 -10.32
N THR A 363 -11.05 -15.13 -9.47
CA THR A 363 -12.11 -14.19 -9.86
C THR A 363 -11.55 -12.90 -10.41
N LEU A 364 -10.51 -12.33 -9.78
CA LEU A 364 -9.83 -11.12 -10.28
C LEU A 364 -9.19 -11.37 -11.66
N ARG A 365 -8.49 -12.49 -11.84
CA ARG A 365 -7.90 -12.88 -13.13
C ARG A 365 -8.96 -12.98 -14.23
N CYS A 366 -10.07 -13.66 -13.95
CA CYS A 366 -11.17 -13.82 -14.90
C CYS A 366 -11.90 -12.50 -15.19
N LEU A 367 -12.19 -11.70 -14.16
CA LEU A 367 -12.92 -10.44 -14.31
C LEU A 367 -12.13 -9.42 -15.12
N THR A 368 -10.83 -9.29 -14.85
CA THR A 368 -9.95 -8.39 -15.62
C THR A 368 -9.80 -8.84 -17.07
N ALA A 369 -9.71 -10.15 -17.33
CA ALA A 369 -9.68 -10.71 -18.68
C ALA A 369 -11.02 -10.52 -19.42
N ASP A 370 -12.16 -10.71 -18.74
CA ASP A 370 -13.50 -10.48 -19.30
C ASP A 370 -13.70 -9.03 -19.70
N THR A 371 -13.25 -8.08 -18.87
CA THR A 371 -13.28 -6.65 -19.16
C THR A 371 -12.55 -6.31 -20.46
N VAL A 372 -11.32 -6.80 -20.63
CA VAL A 372 -10.54 -6.59 -21.86
C VAL A 372 -11.20 -7.28 -23.06
N GLU A 373 -11.66 -8.52 -22.88
CA GLU A 373 -12.24 -9.32 -23.96
C GLU A 373 -13.60 -8.77 -24.43
N LYS A 374 -14.36 -8.14 -23.54
CA LYS A 374 -15.61 -7.43 -23.89
C LYS A 374 -15.32 -6.18 -24.71
N ALA A 375 -14.32 -5.40 -24.32
CA ALA A 375 -13.93 -4.18 -25.02
C ALA A 375 -13.18 -4.44 -26.33
N LYS A 376 -12.70 -5.67 -26.57
CA LYS A 376 -11.81 -6.03 -27.68
C LYS A 376 -10.54 -5.19 -27.72
N SER A 377 -10.13 -4.65 -26.58
CA SER A 377 -8.99 -3.74 -26.42
C SER A 377 -8.62 -3.65 -24.95
N GLY A 378 -7.32 -3.60 -24.64
CA GLY A 378 -6.79 -3.51 -23.28
C GLY A 378 -5.65 -4.47 -22.99
N HIS A 379 -5.23 -4.50 -21.72
CA HIS A 379 -4.02 -5.19 -21.27
C HIS A 379 -4.38 -6.25 -20.22
N PRO A 380 -4.48 -7.54 -20.57
CA PRO A 380 -4.85 -8.57 -19.60
C PRO A 380 -3.65 -9.09 -18.80
N GLY A 381 -2.42 -9.00 -19.32
CA GLY A 381 -1.23 -9.63 -18.75
C GLY A 381 -0.89 -9.21 -17.33
N MET A 382 -0.57 -7.93 -17.12
CA MET A 382 -0.23 -7.42 -15.78
C MET A 382 -1.38 -7.59 -14.79
N PRO A 383 -2.65 -7.25 -15.11
CA PRO A 383 -3.79 -7.49 -14.21
C PRO A 383 -3.90 -8.92 -13.69
N ILE A 384 -3.69 -9.91 -14.57
CA ILE A 384 -3.73 -11.33 -14.20
C ILE A 384 -2.56 -11.72 -13.28
N GLY A 385 -1.34 -11.25 -13.59
CA GLY A 385 -0.14 -11.53 -12.79
C GLY A 385 -0.19 -10.89 -11.40
N MET A 386 -0.68 -9.64 -11.32
CA MET A 386 -0.74 -8.85 -10.08
C MET A 386 -1.98 -9.10 -9.20
N SER A 387 -2.91 -9.96 -9.65
CA SER A 387 -4.13 -10.30 -8.89
C SER A 387 -3.88 -10.82 -7.47
N PRO A 388 -2.88 -11.70 -7.20
CA PRO A 388 -2.57 -12.16 -5.84
C PRO A 388 -2.15 -11.02 -4.91
N ILE A 389 -1.29 -10.12 -5.38
CA ILE A 389 -0.78 -8.99 -4.60
C ILE A 389 -1.90 -8.00 -4.30
N ALA A 390 -2.72 -7.65 -5.31
CA ALA A 390 -3.88 -6.77 -5.12
C ALA A 390 -4.88 -7.36 -4.12
N TYR A 391 -5.17 -8.66 -4.21
CA TYR A 391 -6.04 -9.33 -3.25
C TYR A 391 -5.49 -9.20 -1.82
N VAL A 392 -4.24 -9.59 -1.58
CA VAL A 392 -3.63 -9.54 -0.24
C VAL A 392 -3.61 -8.12 0.31
N LEU A 393 -3.19 -7.15 -0.51
CA LEU A 393 -3.11 -5.74 -0.12
C LEU A 393 -4.49 -5.22 0.35
N TRP A 394 -5.53 -5.38 -0.45
CA TRP A 394 -6.87 -4.89 -0.08
C TRP A 394 -7.49 -5.68 1.07
N LYS A 395 -7.39 -7.01 1.00
CA LYS A 395 -8.01 -7.91 1.96
C LYS A 395 -7.50 -7.65 3.37
N PHE A 396 -6.20 -7.39 3.55
CA PHE A 396 -5.60 -7.35 4.88
C PHE A 396 -5.12 -5.97 5.32
N PHE A 397 -4.76 -5.07 4.40
CA PHE A 397 -4.04 -3.84 4.77
C PHE A 397 -4.75 -2.56 4.34
N PHE A 398 -5.09 -2.45 3.05
CA PHE A 398 -5.54 -1.20 2.44
C PHE A 398 -6.77 -0.60 3.12
N LYS A 399 -6.60 0.61 3.62
CA LYS A 399 -7.58 1.35 4.39
C LYS A 399 -8.27 2.40 3.51
N SER A 400 -9.46 2.09 3.02
CA SER A 400 -10.33 3.00 2.25
C SER A 400 -11.80 2.63 2.47
N SER A 401 -12.71 3.60 2.54
CA SER A 401 -14.13 3.32 2.74
C SER A 401 -14.98 3.90 1.62
N LYS A 402 -15.98 3.15 1.17
CA LYS A 402 -17.02 3.62 0.25
C LYS A 402 -17.93 4.69 0.88
N ASP A 403 -18.03 4.69 2.21
CA ASP A 403 -18.86 5.65 2.95
C ASP A 403 -18.25 7.06 2.95
N ASP A 404 -16.95 7.16 2.61
CA ASP A 404 -16.24 8.41 2.40
C ASP A 404 -14.97 8.15 1.56
N VAL A 405 -15.09 8.25 0.23
CA VAL A 405 -13.97 8.08 -0.70
C VAL A 405 -12.92 9.20 -0.59
N ASN A 406 -13.29 10.33 0.04
CA ASN A 406 -12.43 11.48 0.27
C ASN A 406 -11.86 11.51 1.69
N TRP A 407 -12.03 10.42 2.46
CA TRP A 407 -11.50 10.29 3.80
C TRP A 407 -10.01 10.69 3.85
N LEU A 408 -9.71 11.78 4.57
CA LEU A 408 -8.37 12.38 4.60
C LEU A 408 -7.27 11.39 5.02
N ASN A 409 -7.60 10.49 5.94
CA ASN A 409 -6.66 9.53 6.48
C ASN A 409 -6.77 8.13 5.85
N ARG A 410 -7.38 7.98 4.68
CA ARG A 410 -7.31 6.73 3.93
C ARG A 410 -5.92 6.50 3.35
N ASP A 411 -5.56 5.24 3.16
CA ASP A 411 -4.39 4.88 2.37
C ASP A 411 -4.58 5.32 0.91
N ARG A 412 -3.47 5.65 0.26
CA ARG A 412 -3.43 6.02 -1.17
C ARG A 412 -2.98 4.82 -1.99
N PHE A 413 -3.56 4.62 -3.16
CA PHE A 413 -3.12 3.61 -4.11
C PHE A 413 -2.93 4.21 -5.51
N VAL A 414 -1.71 4.10 -6.04
CA VAL A 414 -1.40 4.56 -7.39
C VAL A 414 -0.96 3.38 -8.27
N LEU A 415 -1.71 3.16 -9.35
CA LEU A 415 -1.32 2.21 -10.39
C LEU A 415 -0.42 2.93 -11.41
N SER A 416 0.90 2.96 -11.17
CA SER A 416 1.84 3.65 -12.05
C SER A 416 1.98 2.98 -13.41
N ASN A 417 1.87 1.66 -13.48
CA ASN A 417 1.70 0.88 -14.70
C ASN A 417 0.22 0.89 -15.14
N GLY A 418 -0.32 2.10 -15.38
CA GLY A 418 -1.75 2.36 -15.57
C GLY A 418 -2.42 1.60 -16.72
N HIS A 419 -1.67 1.00 -17.63
CA HIS A 419 -2.22 0.21 -18.73
C HIS A 419 -3.02 -1.01 -18.24
N GLY A 420 -2.70 -1.58 -17.06
CA GLY A 420 -3.50 -2.64 -16.43
C GLY A 420 -4.57 -2.13 -15.45
N CYS A 421 -5.19 -1.00 -15.77
CA CYS A 421 -6.26 -0.39 -14.97
C CYS A 421 -7.46 -1.29 -14.70
N THR A 422 -7.67 -2.35 -15.49
CA THR A 422 -8.76 -3.30 -15.27
C THR A 422 -8.66 -3.97 -13.90
N LEU A 423 -7.45 -4.18 -13.37
CA LEU A 423 -7.26 -4.69 -12.00
C LEU A 423 -7.75 -3.68 -10.96
N LEU A 424 -7.38 -2.41 -11.09
CA LEU A 424 -7.86 -1.35 -10.19
C LEU A 424 -9.38 -1.23 -10.26
N TYR A 425 -9.96 -1.23 -11.47
CA TYR A 425 -11.41 -1.17 -11.65
C TYR A 425 -12.12 -2.39 -11.05
N ALA A 426 -11.57 -3.59 -11.20
CA ALA A 426 -12.09 -4.80 -10.56
C ALA A 426 -12.05 -4.68 -9.03
N MET A 427 -10.97 -4.16 -8.45
CA MET A 427 -10.88 -3.93 -7.00
C MET A 427 -11.91 -2.89 -6.53
N LEU A 428 -12.04 -1.76 -7.23
CA LEU A 428 -13.03 -0.73 -6.92
C LEU A 428 -14.45 -1.28 -6.96
N HIS A 429 -14.77 -2.10 -7.97
CA HIS A 429 -16.06 -2.79 -8.06
C HIS A 429 -16.31 -3.73 -6.87
N LEU A 430 -15.34 -4.60 -6.55
CA LEU A 430 -15.49 -5.58 -5.48
C LEU A 430 -15.55 -4.94 -4.09
N THR A 431 -14.97 -3.75 -3.91
CA THR A 431 -15.07 -2.96 -2.68
C THR A 431 -16.25 -1.97 -2.65
N ASP A 432 -17.14 -2.02 -3.64
CA ASP A 432 -18.32 -1.16 -3.75
C ASP A 432 -17.99 0.35 -3.77
N CYS A 433 -16.88 0.72 -4.41
CA CYS A 433 -16.42 2.10 -4.56
C CYS A 433 -17.07 2.76 -5.80
N ASN A 434 -18.41 2.79 -5.82
CA ASN A 434 -19.26 3.39 -6.87
C ASN A 434 -18.93 2.98 -8.33
N LEU A 435 -18.39 1.77 -8.51
CA LEU A 435 -18.12 1.19 -9.82
C LEU A 435 -18.91 -0.10 -9.96
N SER A 436 -19.89 -0.10 -10.87
CA SER A 436 -20.76 -1.24 -11.10
C SER A 436 -20.10 -2.28 -12.01
N LEU A 437 -20.68 -3.48 -12.07
CA LEU A 437 -20.25 -4.49 -13.03
C LEU A 437 -20.50 -4.02 -14.48
N ASP A 438 -21.52 -3.21 -14.70
CA ASP A 438 -21.82 -2.66 -16.03
C ASP A 438 -20.81 -1.60 -16.45
N ASP A 439 -20.24 -0.83 -15.51
CA ASP A 439 -19.11 0.05 -15.79
C ASP A 439 -17.90 -0.76 -16.27
N LEU A 440 -17.64 -1.95 -15.70
CA LEU A 440 -16.59 -2.84 -16.20
C LEU A 440 -16.89 -3.38 -17.60
N LYS A 441 -18.16 -3.67 -17.92
CA LYS A 441 -18.57 -4.11 -19.27
C LYS A 441 -18.42 -3.00 -20.32
N ASN A 442 -18.45 -1.74 -19.91
CA ASN A 442 -18.31 -0.55 -20.76
C ASN A 442 -16.87 -0.02 -20.81
N PHE A 443 -15.88 -0.82 -20.39
CA PHE A 443 -14.46 -0.45 -20.45
C PHE A 443 -14.04 0.06 -21.83
N ARG A 444 -13.24 1.14 -21.86
CA ARG A 444 -12.72 1.79 -23.08
C ARG A 444 -13.80 2.21 -24.09
N SER A 445 -15.01 2.45 -23.62
CA SER A 445 -16.10 2.97 -24.43
C SER A 445 -16.29 4.47 -24.18
N LEU A 446 -16.83 5.18 -25.18
CA LEU A 446 -17.15 6.60 -25.05
C LEU A 446 -18.08 6.83 -23.85
N HIS A 447 -17.77 7.85 -23.04
CA HIS A 447 -18.51 8.22 -21.82
C HIS A 447 -18.51 7.18 -20.67
N SER A 448 -17.72 6.11 -20.75
CA SER A 448 -17.64 5.15 -19.65
C SER A 448 -16.86 5.72 -18.46
N LYS A 449 -17.16 5.24 -17.24
CA LYS A 449 -16.37 5.51 -16.03
C LYS A 449 -15.05 4.74 -15.98
N THR A 450 -14.76 3.91 -16.99
CA THR A 450 -13.64 2.96 -17.05
C THR A 450 -12.81 3.20 -18.32
N PRO A 451 -12.10 4.35 -18.39
CA PRO A 451 -11.25 4.67 -19.53
C PRO A 451 -10.08 3.69 -19.68
N GLY A 452 -9.33 3.83 -20.77
CA GLY A 452 -8.24 2.91 -21.10
C GLY A 452 -7.03 2.97 -20.17
N HIS A 453 -6.94 4.01 -19.34
CA HIS A 453 -5.98 4.24 -18.27
C HIS A 453 -6.69 4.99 -17.12
N PRO A 454 -6.24 4.91 -15.85
CA PRO A 454 -6.91 5.58 -14.74
C PRO A 454 -6.88 7.09 -14.92
N GLU A 455 -8.02 7.76 -14.69
CA GLU A 455 -8.16 9.22 -14.80
C GLU A 455 -8.76 9.76 -13.49
N TYR A 456 -8.00 10.62 -12.81
CA TYR A 456 -8.42 11.27 -11.56
C TYR A 456 -9.64 12.17 -11.79
N GLY A 457 -10.61 12.09 -10.89
CA GLY A 457 -11.85 12.85 -10.97
C GLY A 457 -12.86 12.34 -12.01
N HIS A 458 -12.45 11.46 -12.93
CA HIS A 458 -13.33 10.78 -13.89
C HIS A 458 -13.81 9.43 -13.35
N THR A 459 -12.89 8.61 -12.81
CA THR A 459 -13.23 7.36 -12.12
C THR A 459 -13.10 7.56 -10.61
N GLU A 460 -14.17 7.35 -9.85
CA GLU A 460 -14.15 7.44 -8.40
C GLU A 460 -13.22 6.39 -7.78
N GLY A 461 -12.43 6.78 -6.77
CA GLY A 461 -11.43 5.93 -6.13
C GLY A 461 -10.08 5.82 -6.87
N VAL A 462 -9.91 6.49 -8.02
CA VAL A 462 -8.61 6.66 -8.67
C VAL A 462 -7.87 7.85 -8.06
N ASP A 463 -6.70 7.59 -7.46
CA ASP A 463 -5.91 8.63 -6.78
C ASP A 463 -5.05 9.49 -7.72
N ALA A 464 -4.70 9.01 -8.91
CA ALA A 464 -3.89 9.75 -9.87
C ALA A 464 -4.20 9.32 -11.31
N THR A 465 -4.18 10.28 -12.24
CA THR A 465 -4.19 9.98 -13.67
C THR A 465 -2.84 9.39 -14.07
N THR A 466 -2.83 8.16 -14.58
CA THR A 466 -1.61 7.47 -15.03
C THR A 466 -1.79 6.92 -16.44
N GLY A 467 -0.77 6.22 -16.97
CA GLY A 467 -0.72 5.76 -18.35
C GLY A 467 0.64 6.06 -18.97
N PRO A 468 1.05 7.34 -19.05
CA PRO A 468 2.45 7.69 -19.27
C PRO A 468 3.30 7.10 -18.14
N LEU A 469 4.23 6.22 -18.49
CA LEU A 469 4.99 5.42 -17.54
C LEU A 469 5.90 6.30 -16.66
N GLY A 470 6.22 5.81 -15.46
CA GLY A 470 7.03 6.54 -14.46
C GLY A 470 6.33 7.71 -13.73
N GLN A 471 5.20 8.22 -14.23
CA GLN A 471 4.49 9.34 -13.60
C GLN A 471 3.87 8.98 -12.25
N GLY A 472 3.18 7.84 -12.19
CA GLY A 472 2.41 7.43 -11.01
C GLY A 472 3.28 7.22 -9.76
N VAL A 473 4.48 6.65 -9.89
CA VAL A 473 5.40 6.51 -8.74
C VAL A 473 5.82 7.87 -8.19
N CYS A 474 6.06 8.87 -9.04
CA CYS A 474 6.33 10.23 -8.59
C CYS A 474 5.10 10.89 -7.94
N ASN A 475 3.90 10.65 -8.46
CA ASN A 475 2.67 11.12 -7.82
C ASN A 475 2.51 10.53 -6.41
N ALA A 476 2.76 9.23 -6.26
CA ALA A 476 2.73 8.57 -4.97
C ALA A 476 3.79 9.11 -3.99
N ILE A 477 5.00 9.41 -4.48
CA ILE A 477 6.02 10.08 -3.67
C ILE A 477 5.51 11.43 -3.15
N GLY A 478 4.81 12.20 -3.98
CA GLY A 478 4.15 13.44 -3.56
C GLY A 478 3.07 13.24 -2.49
N MET A 479 2.25 12.19 -2.62
CA MET A 479 1.25 11.84 -1.60
C MET A 479 1.88 11.43 -0.28
N ALA A 480 2.95 10.63 -0.30
CA ALA A 480 3.69 10.22 0.89
C ALA A 480 4.40 11.42 1.56
N LEU A 481 4.91 12.37 0.77
CA LEU A 481 5.45 13.63 1.27
C LEU A 481 4.35 14.46 1.97
N SER A 482 3.17 14.58 1.35
CA SER A 482 2.02 15.27 1.94
C SER A 482 1.61 14.65 3.28
N GLU A 483 1.55 13.32 3.35
CA GLU A 483 1.27 12.61 4.60
C GLU A 483 2.29 12.96 5.68
N ALA A 484 3.58 12.85 5.38
CA ALA A 484 4.64 13.13 6.35
C ALA A 484 4.62 14.59 6.83
N HIS A 485 4.34 15.53 5.91
CA HIS A 485 4.22 16.94 6.22
C HIS A 485 3.02 17.24 7.12
N LEU A 486 1.84 16.71 6.77
CA LEU A 486 0.61 16.96 7.50
C LEU A 486 0.61 16.25 8.87
N ALA A 487 1.14 15.03 8.94
CA ALA A 487 1.36 14.32 10.19
C ALA A 487 2.25 15.14 11.14
N ALA A 488 3.39 15.64 10.66
CA ALA A 488 4.29 16.46 11.48
C ALA A 488 3.68 17.79 11.93
N ARG A 489 2.76 18.36 11.15
CA ARG A 489 2.11 19.64 11.49
C ARG A 489 0.93 19.49 12.42
N PHE A 490 0.16 18.41 12.29
CA PHE A 490 -1.16 18.31 12.89
C PHE A 490 -1.31 17.18 13.89
N ASN A 491 -0.53 16.10 13.83
CA ASN A 491 -0.64 15.04 14.83
C ASN A 491 -0.21 15.56 16.21
N LYS A 492 -0.87 15.04 17.24
CA LYS A 492 -0.60 15.29 18.65
C LYS A 492 -0.58 13.95 19.39
N ASP A 493 0.08 13.90 20.54
CA ASP A 493 0.20 12.67 21.32
C ASP A 493 -1.19 12.07 21.62
N GLY A 494 -1.40 10.82 21.18
CA GLY A 494 -2.68 10.12 21.33
C GLY A 494 -3.80 10.55 20.36
N GLN A 495 -3.55 11.49 19.44
CA GLN A 495 -4.52 12.01 18.47
C GLN A 495 -3.89 12.17 17.07
N ASN A 496 -3.54 11.05 16.45
CA ASN A 496 -2.99 11.02 15.09
C ASN A 496 -4.10 11.07 14.05
N ILE A 497 -4.33 12.25 13.47
CA ILE A 497 -5.35 12.44 12.42
C ILE A 497 -4.80 12.18 11.02
N PHE A 498 -3.47 12.18 10.84
CA PHE A 498 -2.76 11.74 9.63
C PHE A 498 -1.82 10.58 9.98
N ASP A 499 -2.18 9.40 9.51
CA ASP A 499 -1.43 8.16 9.63
C ASP A 499 -1.91 7.18 8.56
N HIS A 500 -1.38 7.31 7.35
CA HIS A 500 -1.74 6.46 6.22
C HIS A 500 -0.57 6.14 5.32
N HIS A 501 -0.65 5.00 4.65
CA HIS A 501 0.35 4.56 3.69
C HIS A 501 0.01 5.02 2.28
N THR A 502 1.03 5.09 1.43
CA THR A 502 0.89 5.22 -0.01
C THR A 502 1.46 3.97 -0.68
N TYR A 503 0.59 3.21 -1.34
CA TYR A 503 0.95 2.00 -2.07
C TYR A 503 1.02 2.27 -3.58
N VAL A 504 2.02 1.70 -4.24
CA VAL A 504 2.24 1.89 -5.68
C VAL A 504 2.45 0.55 -6.35
N PHE A 505 1.76 0.31 -7.45
CA PHE A 505 2.15 -0.75 -8.38
C PHE A 505 2.90 -0.12 -9.55
N LEU A 506 4.04 -0.70 -9.90
CA LEU A 506 4.81 -0.33 -11.08
C LEU A 506 5.40 -1.59 -11.73
N GLY A 507 5.80 -1.49 -13.01
CA GLY A 507 6.47 -2.58 -13.71
C GLY A 507 7.75 -2.10 -14.39
N ASP A 508 8.37 -2.97 -15.19
CA ASP A 508 9.65 -2.72 -15.87
C ASP A 508 9.66 -1.39 -16.64
N GLY A 509 8.60 -1.12 -17.42
CA GLY A 509 8.49 0.10 -18.21
C GLY A 509 8.48 1.38 -17.35
N CYS A 510 7.98 1.34 -16.11
CA CYS A 510 8.11 2.47 -15.20
C CYS A 510 9.56 2.67 -14.75
N LEU A 511 10.31 1.59 -14.52
CA LEU A 511 11.71 1.67 -14.06
C LEU A 511 12.70 2.03 -15.17
N MET A 512 12.31 1.87 -16.43
CA MET A 512 13.11 2.36 -17.56
C MET A 512 13.01 3.88 -17.75
N GLU A 513 11.92 4.50 -17.24
CA GLU A 513 11.67 5.92 -17.42
C GLU A 513 12.52 6.78 -16.46
N GLY A 514 13.20 7.78 -17.02
CA GLY A 514 14.08 8.68 -16.24
C GLY A 514 13.37 9.38 -15.10
N VAL A 515 12.11 9.80 -15.30
CA VAL A 515 11.28 10.43 -14.26
C VAL A 515 11.10 9.55 -13.03
N ALA A 516 10.97 8.23 -13.21
CA ALA A 516 10.86 7.32 -12.08
C ALA A 516 12.17 7.23 -11.31
N MET A 517 13.32 7.18 -12.00
CA MET A 517 14.63 7.14 -11.36
C MET A 517 14.93 8.42 -10.58
N GLU A 518 14.60 9.57 -11.14
CA GLU A 518 14.65 10.86 -10.43
C GLU A 518 13.82 10.82 -9.13
N GLY A 519 12.56 10.40 -9.24
CA GLY A 519 11.64 10.33 -8.10
C GLY A 519 12.08 9.32 -7.03
N LEU A 520 12.48 8.11 -7.42
CA LEU A 520 12.92 7.05 -6.51
C LEU A 520 14.21 7.47 -5.75
N SER A 521 15.14 8.14 -6.44
CA SER A 521 16.30 8.76 -5.81
C SER A 521 15.90 9.83 -4.78
N PHE A 522 14.95 10.71 -5.12
CA PHE A 522 14.42 11.72 -4.21
C PHE A 522 13.74 11.09 -2.98
N ALA A 523 12.87 10.09 -3.16
CA ALA A 523 12.15 9.44 -2.06
C ALA A 523 13.09 8.74 -1.07
N GLY A 524 14.15 8.11 -1.58
CA GLY A 524 15.19 7.49 -0.75
C GLY A 524 15.95 8.50 0.09
N HIS A 525 16.40 9.61 -0.52
CA HIS A 525 17.00 10.73 0.20
C HIS A 525 16.05 11.30 1.27
N GLN A 526 14.77 11.43 0.93
CA GLN A 526 13.73 11.95 1.82
C GLN A 526 13.24 10.94 2.85
N LYS A 527 13.72 9.69 2.88
CA LYS A 527 13.33 8.68 3.89
C LYS A 527 11.82 8.55 4.08
N LEU A 528 11.06 8.49 2.99
CA LEU A 528 9.59 8.44 3.03
C LEU A 528 9.09 7.04 3.40
N ASN A 529 9.10 6.71 4.69
CA ASN A 529 8.87 5.35 5.19
C ASN A 529 7.45 4.80 5.05
N LYS A 530 6.46 5.65 4.77
CA LYS A 530 5.08 5.22 4.47
C LYS A 530 4.79 5.03 2.98
N LEU A 531 5.83 5.11 2.13
CA LEU A 531 5.77 4.78 0.71
C LEU A 531 6.17 3.31 0.49
N ILE A 532 5.25 2.51 -0.02
CA ILE A 532 5.47 1.09 -0.31
C ILE A 532 5.21 0.84 -1.80
N VAL A 533 6.27 0.47 -2.52
CA VAL A 533 6.24 0.21 -3.96
C VAL A 533 6.29 -1.29 -4.21
N PHE A 534 5.32 -1.82 -4.93
CA PHE A 534 5.35 -3.17 -5.49
C PHE A 534 5.85 -3.09 -6.93
N TYR A 535 7.03 -3.65 -7.15
CA TYR A 535 7.59 -3.83 -8.48
C TYR A 535 7.15 -5.19 -9.03
N ASP A 536 6.29 -5.15 -10.05
CA ASP A 536 5.93 -6.31 -10.87
C ASP A 536 7.10 -6.68 -11.78
N ASP A 537 7.95 -7.58 -11.28
CA ASP A 537 9.09 -8.11 -12.01
C ASP A 537 8.66 -9.41 -12.71
N ASN A 538 8.08 -9.23 -13.89
CA ASN A 538 7.61 -10.33 -14.74
C ASN A 538 8.52 -10.59 -15.94
N SER A 539 9.61 -9.82 -16.06
CA SER A 539 10.63 -9.93 -17.11
C SER A 539 10.12 -9.76 -18.55
N ILE A 540 8.99 -9.07 -18.76
CA ILE A 540 8.37 -8.86 -20.07
C ILE A 540 7.96 -7.39 -20.28
N THR A 541 8.32 -6.84 -21.45
CA THR A 541 7.81 -5.58 -22.00
C THR A 541 7.07 -5.83 -23.32
N ILE A 542 6.69 -4.76 -24.02
CA ILE A 542 6.05 -4.85 -25.35
C ILE A 542 6.95 -5.58 -26.35
N ASP A 543 8.24 -5.27 -26.37
CA ASP A 543 9.19 -5.81 -27.35
C ASP A 543 9.56 -7.29 -27.07
N GLY A 544 9.31 -7.78 -25.86
CA GLY A 544 9.64 -9.15 -25.48
C GLY A 544 10.22 -9.23 -24.07
N LYS A 545 11.21 -10.10 -23.89
CA LYS A 545 11.92 -10.24 -22.61
C LYS A 545 12.68 -8.96 -22.27
N THR A 546 12.71 -8.60 -20.99
CA THR A 546 13.48 -7.46 -20.48
C THR A 546 14.98 -7.58 -20.80
N GLU A 547 15.52 -8.79 -20.94
CA GLU A 547 16.92 -9.04 -21.35
C GLU A 547 17.35 -8.31 -22.62
N LEU A 548 16.40 -7.91 -23.48
CA LEU A 548 16.67 -7.14 -24.69
C LEU A 548 17.18 -5.72 -24.40
N THR A 549 16.70 -5.06 -23.34
CA THR A 549 16.94 -3.62 -23.10
C THR A 549 17.06 -3.21 -21.62
N PHE A 550 16.80 -4.12 -20.67
CA PHE A 550 16.75 -3.84 -19.23
C PHE A 550 17.26 -5.04 -18.41
N THR A 551 18.55 -5.01 -18.09
CA THR A 551 19.28 -6.10 -17.39
C THR A 551 19.93 -5.64 -16.09
N GLN A 552 19.53 -4.47 -15.57
CA GLN A 552 20.08 -3.96 -14.31
C GLN A 552 19.63 -4.81 -13.11
N ASN A 553 20.44 -4.82 -12.05
CA ASN A 553 20.01 -5.40 -10.78
C ASN A 553 19.20 -4.36 -9.99
N THR A 554 17.89 -4.28 -10.28
CA THR A 554 16.97 -3.33 -9.64
C THR A 554 17.02 -3.38 -8.10
N PRO A 555 16.99 -4.55 -7.42
CA PRO A 555 17.18 -4.60 -5.97
C PRO A 555 18.42 -3.83 -5.48
N GLU A 556 19.58 -4.03 -6.11
CA GLU A 556 20.81 -3.33 -5.69
C GLU A 556 20.78 -1.83 -6.01
N VAL A 557 20.22 -1.44 -7.17
CA VAL A 557 20.02 -0.03 -7.51
C VAL A 557 19.18 0.67 -6.44
N MET A 558 18.08 0.03 -6.02
CA MET A 558 17.18 0.59 -5.02
C MET A 558 17.80 0.67 -3.63
N ARG A 559 18.57 -0.33 -3.22
CA ARG A 559 19.38 -0.24 -1.98
C ARG A 559 20.38 0.92 -2.07
N GLY A 560 21.00 1.13 -3.24
CA GLY A 560 21.87 2.27 -3.52
C GLY A 560 21.17 3.63 -3.38
N PHE A 561 19.88 3.72 -3.72
CA PHE A 561 19.05 4.90 -3.46
C PHE A 561 18.59 5.04 -1.99
N GLY A 562 18.90 4.08 -1.12
CA GLY A 562 18.53 4.13 0.30
C GLY A 562 17.16 3.51 0.62
N TRP A 563 16.67 2.59 -0.21
CA TRP A 563 15.40 1.89 0.01
C TRP A 563 15.58 0.61 0.82
N HIS A 564 14.55 0.21 1.56
CA HIS A 564 14.41 -1.16 2.05
C HIS A 564 13.84 -2.04 0.93
N VAL A 565 14.44 -3.19 0.68
CA VAL A 565 14.07 -4.06 -0.45
C VAL A 565 13.73 -5.45 0.07
N ILE A 566 12.50 -5.89 -0.22
CA ILE A 566 11.97 -7.22 0.11
C ILE A 566 11.69 -7.94 -1.20
N VAL A 567 11.99 -9.24 -1.30
CA VAL A 567 11.77 -10.02 -2.52
C VAL A 567 10.77 -11.14 -2.23
N VAL A 568 9.77 -11.27 -3.10
CA VAL A 568 8.80 -12.38 -3.08
C VAL A 568 8.95 -13.15 -4.39
N ASP A 569 9.64 -14.30 -4.33
CA ASP A 569 10.07 -15.08 -5.51
C ASP A 569 8.94 -15.79 -6.25
N LYS A 570 7.80 -16.07 -5.58
CA LYS A 570 6.67 -16.82 -6.16
C LYS A 570 5.35 -16.06 -6.00
N ALA A 571 5.38 -14.77 -6.32
CA ALA A 571 4.25 -13.87 -6.09
C ALA A 571 2.99 -14.24 -6.92
N ASP A 572 3.10 -15.14 -7.91
CA ASP A 572 1.96 -15.69 -8.65
C ASP A 572 0.92 -16.39 -7.77
N ASN A 573 1.33 -17.05 -6.67
CA ASN A 573 0.39 -17.75 -5.78
C ASN A 573 0.78 -17.75 -4.28
N ASP A 574 1.94 -17.22 -3.91
CA ASP A 574 2.40 -17.19 -2.51
C ASP A 574 1.73 -16.06 -1.72
N LEU A 575 0.45 -16.23 -1.38
CA LEU A 575 -0.33 -15.23 -0.64
C LEU A 575 0.22 -14.99 0.77
N VAL A 576 0.86 -16.00 1.37
CA VAL A 576 1.47 -15.89 2.70
C VAL A 576 2.73 -15.04 2.62
N GLY A 577 3.65 -15.34 1.71
CA GLY A 577 4.87 -14.56 1.51
C GLY A 577 4.58 -13.10 1.13
N ILE A 578 3.56 -12.83 0.31
CA ILE A 578 3.12 -11.46 0.02
C ILE A 578 2.64 -10.76 1.30
N LYS A 579 1.84 -11.45 2.12
CA LYS A 579 1.32 -10.88 3.38
C LYS A 579 2.46 -10.59 4.37
N GLU A 580 3.41 -11.51 4.50
CA GLU A 580 4.60 -11.36 5.35
C GLU A 580 5.48 -10.20 4.88
N ALA A 581 5.67 -10.04 3.56
CA ALA A 581 6.41 -8.91 3.00
C ALA A 581 5.76 -7.56 3.31
N ILE A 582 4.43 -7.46 3.27
CA ILE A 582 3.73 -6.21 3.64
C ILE A 582 3.82 -5.96 5.15
N LEU A 583 3.71 -7.00 5.98
CA LEU A 583 3.91 -6.88 7.43
C LEU A 583 5.33 -6.40 7.75
N GLU A 584 6.36 -6.97 7.13
CA GLU A 584 7.74 -6.52 7.26
C GLU A 584 7.88 -5.05 6.81
N ALA A 585 7.29 -4.68 5.67
CA ALA A 585 7.33 -3.29 5.18
C ALA A 585 6.79 -2.28 6.20
N HIS A 586 5.72 -2.61 6.94
CA HIS A 586 5.16 -1.75 7.99
C HIS A 586 6.05 -1.61 9.22
N THR A 587 7.05 -2.49 9.41
CA THR A 587 8.04 -2.37 10.51
C THR A 587 9.18 -1.38 10.19
N VAL A 588 9.37 -1.03 8.91
CA VAL A 588 10.43 -0.14 8.47
C VAL A 588 10.01 1.32 8.66
N THR A 589 10.72 2.04 9.51
CA THR A 589 10.32 3.40 9.94
C THR A 589 11.20 4.53 9.39
N ASP A 590 12.30 4.20 8.71
CA ASP A 590 13.33 5.18 8.32
C ASP A 590 13.67 5.19 6.82
N LYS A 591 13.00 4.35 6.01
CA LYS A 591 13.26 4.21 4.56
C LYS A 591 11.98 3.90 3.79
N PRO A 592 11.83 4.40 2.55
CA PRO A 592 10.80 3.88 1.64
C PRO A 592 11.07 2.42 1.30
N ILE A 593 10.02 1.68 0.95
CA ILE A 593 10.07 0.22 0.77
C ILE A 593 9.77 -0.16 -0.67
N MET A 594 10.58 -1.04 -1.25
CA MET A 594 10.28 -1.74 -2.49
C MET A 594 10.10 -3.23 -2.22
N ILE A 595 8.92 -3.75 -2.53
CA ILE A 595 8.63 -5.19 -2.57
C ILE A 595 8.74 -5.63 -4.04
N VAL A 596 9.76 -6.42 -4.35
CA VAL A 596 9.98 -7.01 -5.67
C VAL A 596 9.16 -8.27 -5.78
N CYS A 597 8.11 -8.22 -6.60
CA CYS A 597 7.19 -9.32 -6.82
C CYS A 597 7.57 -10.04 -8.10
N LYS A 598 8.17 -11.23 -7.98
CA LYS A 598 8.45 -12.09 -9.14
C LYS A 598 7.15 -12.76 -9.58
N THR A 599 6.60 -12.32 -10.71
CA THR A 599 5.34 -12.84 -11.27
C THR A 599 5.54 -13.37 -12.68
N THR A 600 4.54 -14.08 -13.20
CA THR A 600 4.43 -14.43 -14.61
C THR A 600 3.34 -13.59 -15.26
N ILE A 601 3.68 -12.77 -16.25
CA ILE A 601 2.67 -11.97 -16.97
C ILE A 601 1.61 -12.89 -17.59
N GLY A 602 0.33 -12.59 -17.36
CA GLY A 602 -0.79 -13.41 -17.85
C GLY A 602 -0.82 -14.83 -17.29
N TYR A 603 -0.33 -15.05 -16.06
CA TYR A 603 -0.34 -16.33 -15.35
C TYR A 603 -1.65 -17.14 -15.55
N SER A 604 -1.52 -18.45 -15.75
CA SER A 604 -2.60 -19.41 -16.10
C SER A 604 -3.18 -19.28 -17.51
N SER A 605 -2.71 -18.37 -18.37
CA SER A 605 -3.11 -18.33 -19.79
C SER A 605 -2.18 -19.16 -20.68
N LYS A 606 -2.65 -19.62 -21.85
CA LYS A 606 -1.82 -20.34 -22.84
C LYS A 606 -0.57 -19.58 -23.30
N VAL A 607 -0.59 -18.26 -23.21
CA VAL A 607 0.47 -17.34 -23.69
C VAL A 607 1.17 -16.62 -22.54
N GLN A 608 1.05 -17.13 -21.31
CA GLN A 608 1.71 -16.57 -20.12
C GLN A 608 3.23 -16.44 -20.33
N GLY A 609 3.84 -15.46 -19.68
CA GLY A 609 5.29 -15.24 -19.75
C GLY A 609 5.78 -14.74 -21.12
N THR A 610 4.89 -14.22 -21.96
CA THR A 610 5.24 -13.70 -23.29
C THR A 610 4.66 -12.30 -23.52
N ALA A 611 5.28 -11.51 -24.38
CA ALA A 611 4.73 -10.20 -24.77
C ALA A 611 3.35 -10.26 -25.43
N LYS A 612 2.92 -11.44 -25.93
CA LYS A 612 1.62 -11.63 -26.59
C LYS A 612 0.44 -11.34 -25.67
N VAL A 613 0.61 -11.50 -24.35
CA VAL A 613 -0.45 -11.23 -23.36
C VAL A 613 -0.39 -9.82 -22.79
N HIS A 614 0.56 -8.98 -23.23
CA HIS A 614 0.74 -7.63 -22.70
C HIS A 614 -0.47 -6.72 -22.99
N GLY A 615 -0.76 -6.45 -24.26
CA GLY A 615 -1.69 -5.39 -24.68
C GLY A 615 -2.72 -5.82 -25.72
N SER A 616 -3.07 -7.11 -25.74
CA SER A 616 -4.10 -7.63 -26.63
C SER A 616 -5.06 -8.54 -25.88
N PRO A 617 -6.36 -8.53 -26.24
CA PRO A 617 -7.31 -9.50 -25.71
C PRO A 617 -6.85 -10.94 -25.94
N LEU A 618 -7.21 -11.86 -25.04
CA LEU A 618 -6.80 -13.27 -25.13
C LEU A 618 -7.50 -14.01 -26.28
N GLY A 619 -8.62 -13.47 -26.77
CA GLY A 619 -9.52 -14.14 -27.70
C GLY A 619 -10.38 -15.19 -26.99
N ALA A 620 -11.43 -15.66 -27.67
CA ALA A 620 -12.41 -16.56 -27.07
C ALA A 620 -11.79 -17.86 -26.50
N ASP A 621 -10.88 -18.50 -27.24
CA ASP A 621 -10.22 -19.74 -26.82
C ASP A 621 -9.21 -19.51 -25.69
N GLY A 622 -8.50 -18.38 -25.71
CA GLY A 622 -7.55 -17.99 -24.67
C GLY A 622 -8.26 -17.67 -23.36
N LEU A 623 -9.37 -16.93 -23.44
CA LEU A 623 -10.21 -16.60 -22.29
C LEU A 623 -10.87 -17.86 -21.71
N LYS A 624 -11.44 -18.72 -22.55
CA LYS A 624 -12.03 -19.99 -22.12
C LYS A 624 -11.00 -20.84 -21.37
N ASN A 625 -9.79 -20.96 -21.92
CA ASN A 625 -8.72 -21.71 -21.26
C ASN A 625 -8.27 -21.09 -19.93
N LEU A 626 -8.16 -19.77 -19.85
CA LEU A 626 -7.85 -19.09 -18.58
C LEU A 626 -8.91 -19.44 -17.53
N LYS A 627 -10.20 -19.35 -17.89
CA LYS A 627 -11.32 -19.67 -17.01
C LYS A 627 -11.28 -21.11 -16.52
N GLU A 628 -11.08 -22.08 -17.42
CA GLU A 628 -10.95 -23.49 -17.07
C GLU A 628 -9.78 -23.74 -16.11
N THR A 629 -8.62 -23.10 -16.37
CA THR A 629 -7.43 -23.21 -15.50
C THR A 629 -7.64 -22.55 -14.14
N CYS A 630 -8.48 -21.52 -14.09
CA CYS A 630 -8.93 -20.86 -12.86
C CYS A 630 -10.09 -21.57 -12.16
N GLY A 631 -10.60 -22.70 -12.69
CA GLY A 631 -11.68 -23.48 -12.09
C GLY A 631 -13.10 -22.97 -12.38
N PHE A 632 -13.27 -22.06 -13.34
CA PHE A 632 -14.58 -21.56 -13.79
C PHE A 632 -15.12 -22.42 -14.95
N THR A 633 -16.44 -22.53 -15.06
CA THR A 633 -17.05 -23.17 -16.24
C THR A 633 -17.00 -22.16 -17.40
N GLY A 634 -16.52 -22.60 -18.57
CA GLY A 634 -16.07 -21.71 -19.67
C GLY A 634 -17.08 -20.69 -20.24
N ASN A 635 -18.32 -20.67 -19.76
CA ASN A 635 -19.38 -19.74 -20.19
C ASN A 635 -19.66 -18.58 -19.20
N ASP A 636 -19.02 -18.57 -18.03
CA ASP A 636 -19.30 -17.60 -16.96
C ASP A 636 -18.63 -16.24 -17.21
N PHE A 637 -19.23 -15.38 -18.04
CA PHE A 637 -18.73 -14.04 -18.36
C PHE A 637 -19.13 -13.01 -17.29
N PHE A 638 -18.17 -12.24 -16.77
CA PHE A 638 -18.32 -11.31 -15.65
C PHE A 638 -18.89 -11.97 -14.38
N HIS A 639 -18.56 -13.24 -14.14
CA HIS A 639 -19.04 -13.95 -12.95
C HIS A 639 -18.19 -13.64 -11.72
N VAL A 640 -18.86 -13.19 -10.66
CA VAL A 640 -18.26 -13.01 -9.33
C VAL A 640 -18.99 -13.97 -8.38
N PRO A 641 -18.33 -15.04 -7.89
CA PRO A 641 -18.93 -15.99 -6.98
C PRO A 641 -19.42 -15.32 -5.69
N GLU A 642 -20.55 -15.78 -5.15
CA GLU A 642 -21.15 -15.24 -3.93
C GLU A 642 -20.18 -15.31 -2.73
N ILE A 643 -19.34 -16.35 -2.68
CA ILE A 643 -18.33 -16.47 -1.62
C ILE A 643 -17.26 -15.38 -1.69
N VAL A 644 -16.93 -14.88 -2.89
CA VAL A 644 -16.01 -13.76 -3.08
C VAL A 644 -16.68 -12.45 -2.71
N ARG A 645 -17.96 -12.26 -3.06
CA ARG A 645 -18.74 -11.09 -2.61
C ARG A 645 -18.78 -11.01 -1.09
N LYS A 646 -19.03 -12.13 -0.40
CA LYS A 646 -18.99 -12.23 1.06
C LYS A 646 -17.59 -11.95 1.61
N ASP A 647 -16.55 -12.43 0.95
CA ASP A 647 -15.16 -12.16 1.37
C ASP A 647 -14.83 -10.66 1.31
N PHE A 648 -15.20 -9.97 0.22
CA PHE A 648 -14.99 -8.52 0.09
C PHE A 648 -15.93 -7.68 0.96
N ALA A 649 -17.13 -8.18 1.30
CA ALA A 649 -17.99 -7.53 2.30
C ALA A 649 -17.29 -7.37 3.66
N THR A 650 -16.42 -8.31 4.05
CA THR A 650 -15.61 -8.14 5.27
C THR A 650 -14.57 -7.01 5.17
N VAL A 651 -14.05 -6.74 3.96
CA VAL A 651 -13.13 -5.62 3.71
C VAL A 651 -13.85 -4.29 3.86
N ILE A 652 -15.05 -4.21 3.28
CA ILE A 652 -15.94 -3.04 3.39
C ILE A 652 -16.24 -2.76 4.86
N ASN A 653 -16.73 -3.75 5.61
CA ASN A 653 -17.08 -3.59 7.02
C ASN A 653 -15.88 -3.15 7.87
N ARG A 654 -14.72 -3.80 7.71
CA ARG A 654 -13.48 -3.41 8.41
C ARG A 654 -13.13 -1.95 8.17
N ASN A 655 -13.23 -1.49 6.92
CA ASN A 655 -12.84 -0.14 6.58
C ASN A 655 -13.88 0.91 7.00
N SER A 656 -15.17 0.57 7.03
CA SER A 656 -16.22 1.41 7.66
C SER A 656 -16.00 1.57 9.17
N GLU A 657 -15.55 0.51 9.86
CA GLU A 657 -15.16 0.57 11.27
C GLU A 657 -13.93 1.47 11.47
N LYS A 658 -12.87 1.31 10.66
CA LYS A 658 -11.68 2.17 10.71
C LYS A 658 -12.01 3.65 10.45
N LEU A 659 -12.91 3.95 9.49
CA LEU A 659 -13.38 5.30 9.24
C LEU A 659 -14.12 5.87 10.46
N SER A 660 -14.99 5.06 11.08
CA SER A 660 -15.74 5.45 12.28
C SER A 660 -14.81 5.76 13.47
N GLN A 661 -13.81 4.91 13.70
CA GLN A 661 -12.77 5.14 14.71
C GLN A 661 -11.99 6.43 14.43
N TRP A 662 -11.58 6.65 13.18
CA TRP A 662 -10.88 7.89 12.82
C TRP A 662 -11.77 9.13 13.01
N LYS A 663 -13.06 9.06 12.68
CA LYS A 663 -14.01 10.16 12.91
C LYS A 663 -14.13 10.50 14.39
N GLN A 664 -14.07 9.52 15.29
CA GLN A 664 -14.05 9.75 16.74
C GLN A 664 -12.76 10.46 17.17
N VAL A 665 -11.59 9.99 16.73
CA VAL A 665 -10.29 10.65 16.99
C VAL A 665 -10.29 12.08 16.45
N LYS A 666 -10.77 12.29 15.21
CA LYS A 666 -10.86 13.60 14.58
C LYS A 666 -11.81 14.53 15.33
N SER A 667 -12.95 14.04 15.81
CA SER A 667 -13.88 14.84 16.61
C SER A 667 -13.28 15.27 17.96
N ALA A 668 -12.52 14.39 18.62
CA ALA A 668 -11.82 14.72 19.85
C ALA A 668 -10.70 15.74 19.59
N TYR A 669 -9.95 15.55 18.50
CA TYR A 669 -8.93 16.50 18.03
C TYR A 669 -9.54 17.88 17.75
N ASP A 670 -10.66 17.95 17.05
CA ASP A 670 -11.33 19.21 16.70
C ASP A 670 -11.78 20.00 17.92
N THR A 671 -12.12 19.30 19.01
CA THR A 671 -12.50 19.92 20.29
C THR A 671 -11.28 20.40 21.08
N THR A 672 -10.21 19.61 21.11
CA THR A 672 -9.02 19.86 21.95
C THR A 672 -7.97 20.75 21.27
N HIS A 673 -7.98 20.82 19.94
CA HIS A 673 -7.05 21.58 19.10
C HIS A 673 -7.80 22.46 18.09
N ALA A 674 -8.74 23.26 18.59
CA ALA A 674 -9.66 24.05 17.76
C ALA A 674 -8.95 24.98 16.76
N THR A 675 -7.84 25.61 17.15
CA THR A 675 -7.07 26.51 16.26
C THR A 675 -6.40 25.73 15.12
N GLU A 676 -5.71 24.63 15.41
CA GLU A 676 -5.13 23.77 14.38
C GLU A 676 -6.19 23.12 13.49
N SER A 677 -7.33 22.73 14.07
CA SER A 677 -8.47 22.20 13.31
C SER A 677 -9.03 23.22 12.33
N GLN A 678 -9.26 24.47 12.78
CA GLN A 678 -9.71 25.55 11.90
C GLN A 678 -8.70 25.84 10.78
N LEU A 679 -7.40 25.84 11.10
CA LEU A 679 -6.35 25.97 10.10
C LEU A 679 -6.38 24.82 9.08
N LEU A 680 -6.53 23.58 9.55
CA LEU A 680 -6.62 22.42 8.66
C LEU A 680 -7.86 22.49 7.76
N GLN A 681 -9.01 22.87 8.29
CA GLN A 681 -10.24 23.04 7.49
C GLN A 681 -10.07 24.11 6.40
N ARG A 682 -9.46 25.26 6.75
CA ARG A 682 -9.12 26.29 5.77
C ARG A 682 -8.18 25.76 4.68
N MET A 683 -7.19 24.94 5.05
CA MET A 683 -6.27 24.31 4.09
C MET A 683 -6.98 23.35 3.15
N ILE A 684 -7.86 22.49 3.67
CA ILE A 684 -8.69 21.54 2.90
C ILE A 684 -9.62 22.29 1.93
N ASN A 685 -10.25 23.36 2.39
CA ASN A 685 -11.14 24.17 1.55
C ASN A 685 -10.39 25.09 0.58
N HIS A 686 -9.05 25.13 0.69
CA HIS A 686 -8.16 26.03 -0.03
C HIS A 686 -8.55 27.51 0.14
N GLU A 687 -8.98 27.88 1.34
CA GLU A 687 -9.36 29.24 1.71
C GLU A 687 -8.11 30.11 1.92
N LEU A 688 -8.09 31.28 1.26
CA LEU A 688 -7.02 32.26 1.38
C LEU A 688 -7.22 33.10 2.65
N GLU A 689 -6.14 33.47 3.35
CA GLU A 689 -6.23 34.39 4.47
C GLU A 689 -6.34 35.84 4.02
N GLY A 690 -7.42 36.53 4.41
CA GLY A 690 -7.63 37.94 4.11
C GLY A 690 -7.72 38.23 2.60
N ASP A 691 -7.55 39.51 2.24
CA ASP A 691 -7.50 39.93 0.85
C ASP A 691 -6.06 39.86 0.31
N VAL A 692 -5.83 38.92 -0.62
CA VAL A 692 -4.53 38.78 -1.29
C VAL A 692 -4.14 40.07 -2.00
N MET A 693 -5.09 40.76 -2.64
CA MET A 693 -4.83 41.98 -3.41
C MET A 693 -4.23 43.08 -2.55
N GLU A 694 -4.67 43.22 -1.29
CA GLU A 694 -4.13 44.21 -0.36
C GLU A 694 -2.68 43.93 0.08
N LYS A 695 -2.27 42.66 0.06
CA LYS A 695 -0.94 42.22 0.47
C LYS A 695 0.09 42.25 -0.66
N LEU A 696 -0.36 42.29 -1.92
CA LEU A 696 0.54 42.31 -3.07
C LEU A 696 1.47 43.54 -3.04
N PRO A 697 2.74 43.38 -3.46
CA PRO A 697 3.68 44.50 -3.48
C PRO A 697 3.20 45.64 -4.37
N LYS A 698 3.50 46.89 -3.95
CA LYS A 698 3.24 48.10 -4.73
C LYS A 698 4.50 48.47 -5.52
N TYR A 699 4.32 48.78 -6.81
CA TYR A 699 5.42 49.13 -7.71
C TYR A 699 5.29 50.57 -8.17
N LEU A 700 6.30 51.38 -7.85
CA LEU A 700 6.45 52.76 -8.31
C LEU A 700 7.26 52.78 -9.61
N GLU A 701 6.96 53.73 -10.50
CA GLU A 701 7.46 53.78 -11.89
C GLU A 701 8.99 53.89 -12.04
N GLN A 702 9.72 54.27 -10.99
CA GLN A 702 11.12 54.71 -11.09
C GLN A 702 12.18 53.60 -10.97
N LYS A 703 11.82 52.35 -10.64
CA LYS A 703 12.80 51.26 -10.40
C LYS A 703 12.65 50.15 -11.44
N LYS A 704 13.71 49.85 -12.21
CA LYS A 704 13.76 48.65 -13.04
C LYS A 704 13.98 47.42 -12.16
N ILE A 705 13.19 46.36 -12.39
CA ILE A 705 13.24 45.13 -11.60
C ILE A 705 12.91 43.96 -12.52
N ALA A 706 13.72 42.90 -12.51
CA ALA A 706 13.43 41.67 -13.24
C ALA A 706 12.17 40.98 -12.72
N THR A 707 11.38 40.33 -13.59
CA THR A 707 10.12 39.72 -13.14
C THR A 707 10.32 38.47 -12.28
N ARG A 708 11.50 37.82 -12.31
CA ARG A 708 11.88 36.83 -11.29
C ARG A 708 11.98 37.44 -9.88
N SER A 709 12.44 38.67 -9.78
CA SER A 709 12.59 39.36 -8.49
C SER A 709 11.26 39.90 -7.99
N THR A 710 10.36 40.36 -8.87
CA THR A 710 8.98 40.70 -8.49
C THR A 710 8.19 39.45 -8.11
N SER A 711 8.42 38.31 -8.77
CA SER A 711 7.86 37.01 -8.37
C SER A 711 8.27 36.63 -6.95
N GLN A 712 9.54 36.78 -6.57
CA GLN A 712 9.98 36.56 -5.19
C GLN A 712 9.26 37.49 -4.19
N GLN A 713 9.11 38.77 -4.52
CA GLN A 713 8.39 39.73 -3.67
C GLN A 713 6.93 39.34 -3.48
N VAL A 714 6.28 38.87 -4.56
CA VAL A 714 4.90 38.38 -4.50
C VAL A 714 4.81 37.10 -3.69
N LEU A 715 5.68 36.11 -3.93
CA LEU A 715 5.75 34.86 -3.16
C LEU A 715 5.89 35.18 -1.66
N ASN A 716 6.84 36.04 -1.28
CA ASN A 716 7.02 36.47 0.11
C ASN A 716 5.74 37.10 0.72
N ALA A 717 4.97 37.85 -0.06
CA ALA A 717 3.76 38.50 0.40
C ALA A 717 2.58 37.52 0.57
N ILE A 718 2.41 36.55 -0.34
CA ILE A 718 1.26 35.63 -0.34
C ILE A 718 1.49 34.39 0.52
N TYR A 719 2.75 33.97 0.73
CA TYR A 719 3.07 32.73 1.42
C TYR A 719 2.53 32.61 2.85
N PRO A 720 2.51 33.69 3.68
CA PRO A 720 1.86 33.66 4.99
C PRO A 720 0.34 33.47 4.90
N LEU A 721 -0.29 33.92 3.80
CA LEU A 721 -1.74 33.86 3.60
C LEU A 721 -2.22 32.48 3.15
N ILE A 722 -1.30 31.62 2.71
CA ILE A 722 -1.60 30.29 2.18
C ILE A 722 -0.78 29.25 2.96
N PRO A 723 -1.19 28.88 4.18
CA PRO A 723 -0.48 27.91 5.01
C PRO A 723 -0.33 26.52 4.38
N SER A 724 -1.16 26.19 3.38
CA SER A 724 -1.10 24.97 2.57
C SER A 724 -0.09 25.04 1.41
N LEU A 725 0.44 26.23 1.08
CA LEU A 725 1.39 26.38 0.00
C LEU A 725 2.75 25.82 0.41
N VAL A 726 3.18 24.79 -0.31
CA VAL A 726 4.52 24.21 -0.27
C VAL A 726 5.14 24.35 -1.65
N GLY A 727 6.46 24.38 -1.74
CA GLY A 727 7.09 24.48 -3.05
C GLY A 727 8.58 24.52 -3.01
N GLY A 728 9.21 24.69 -4.16
CA GLY A 728 10.65 24.51 -4.25
C GLY A 728 11.22 24.80 -5.62
N SER A 729 12.46 24.37 -5.82
CA SER A 729 13.15 24.50 -7.11
C SER A 729 14.00 23.28 -7.40
N ALA A 730 14.15 22.99 -8.70
CA ALA A 730 15.08 22.01 -9.21
C ALA A 730 16.52 22.57 -9.20
N ASP A 731 17.12 22.63 -8.00
CA ASP A 731 18.49 23.12 -7.75
C ASP A 731 18.79 24.58 -8.19
N LEU A 732 17.75 25.35 -8.49
CA LEU A 732 17.85 26.71 -9.01
C LEU A 732 17.28 27.76 -8.06
N THR A 733 17.17 27.46 -6.76
CA THR A 733 16.64 28.36 -5.74
C THR A 733 17.17 29.80 -5.83
N PRO A 734 18.49 30.07 -5.86
CA PRO A 734 19.02 31.43 -5.94
C PRO A 734 18.82 32.09 -7.31
N SER A 735 18.57 31.30 -8.36
CA SER A 735 18.40 31.80 -9.73
C SER A 735 16.93 32.09 -10.04
N ASN A 736 16.03 31.20 -9.62
CA ASN A 736 14.58 31.36 -9.74
C ASN A 736 14.01 32.32 -8.69
N LEU A 737 14.72 32.53 -7.57
CA LEU A 737 14.29 33.32 -6.43
C LEU A 737 12.98 32.81 -5.80
N THR A 738 12.87 31.49 -5.68
CA THR A 738 11.70 30.80 -5.12
C THR A 738 11.76 30.61 -3.60
N ASP A 739 12.90 30.92 -2.98
CA ASP A 739 13.04 30.88 -1.53
C ASP A 739 12.21 32.01 -0.90
N VAL A 740 11.38 31.62 0.06
CA VAL A 740 10.52 32.53 0.81
C VAL A 740 11.19 32.85 2.13
N THR A 741 11.31 34.13 2.46
CA THR A 741 11.97 34.60 3.68
C THR A 741 11.41 33.91 4.93
N GLY A 742 12.29 33.23 5.68
CA GLY A 742 11.93 32.52 6.91
C GLY A 742 11.28 31.14 6.69
N CYS A 743 11.15 30.69 5.44
CA CYS A 743 10.72 29.33 5.15
C CYS A 743 11.83 28.32 5.49
N GLN A 744 11.44 27.16 5.99
CA GLN A 744 12.36 26.06 6.28
C GLN A 744 12.21 24.95 5.25
N ASP A 745 13.31 24.26 4.98
CA ASP A 745 13.36 23.12 4.09
C ASP A 745 12.60 21.92 4.68
N PHE A 746 11.78 21.26 3.86
CA PHE A 746 11.27 19.92 4.11
C PHE A 746 12.43 18.92 3.98
N GLN A 747 12.77 18.28 5.08
CA GLN A 747 13.88 17.33 5.16
C GLN A 747 13.51 16.19 6.11
N PRO A 748 14.22 15.03 6.10
CA PRO A 748 13.97 13.95 7.04
C PRO A 748 13.98 14.36 8.51
N ASN A 749 14.80 15.34 8.88
CA ASN A 749 14.88 15.91 10.23
C ASN A 749 13.98 17.13 10.44
N ASN A 750 13.25 17.59 9.41
CA ASN A 750 12.32 18.70 9.50
C ASN A 750 11.12 18.52 8.56
N ARG A 751 10.12 17.77 9.01
CA ARG A 751 8.92 17.47 8.21
C ARG A 751 7.90 18.61 8.15
N VAL A 752 8.00 19.60 9.05
CA VAL A 752 7.12 20.79 9.01
C VAL A 752 7.59 21.84 8.01
N GLY A 753 8.82 21.70 7.47
CA GLY A 753 9.34 22.53 6.40
C GLY A 753 8.41 22.56 5.19
N ARG A 754 8.34 23.70 4.52
CA ARG A 754 7.45 23.93 3.37
C ARG A 754 8.24 24.24 2.07
N TYR A 755 9.56 24.37 2.16
CA TYR A 755 10.44 24.50 0.99
C TYR A 755 11.05 23.15 0.59
N ILE A 756 10.92 22.71 -0.66
CA ILE A 756 11.36 21.39 -1.10
C ILE A 756 12.60 21.56 -2.00
N ARG A 757 13.70 20.90 -1.62
CA ARG A 757 14.90 20.80 -2.45
C ARG A 757 14.77 19.59 -3.37
N PHE A 758 14.37 19.81 -4.62
CA PHE A 758 14.17 18.71 -5.58
C PHE A 758 15.50 18.17 -6.15
N GLY A 759 16.55 18.98 -6.17
CA GLY A 759 17.76 18.73 -6.98
C GLY A 759 17.47 18.88 -8.48
N VAL A 760 18.43 18.55 -9.34
CA VAL A 760 18.30 18.65 -10.81
C VAL A 760 17.39 17.52 -11.33
N ARG A 761 16.08 17.69 -11.13
CA ARG A 761 15.03 16.67 -11.34
C ARG A 761 13.71 17.30 -11.78
N GLU A 762 13.71 18.07 -12.86
CA GLU A 762 12.54 18.84 -13.31
C GLU A 762 11.32 17.96 -13.54
N HIS A 763 11.51 16.79 -14.15
CA HIS A 763 10.41 15.90 -14.50
C HIS A 763 9.78 15.31 -13.24
N ALA A 764 10.59 14.76 -12.32
CA ALA A 764 10.08 14.26 -11.05
C ALA A 764 9.54 15.39 -10.16
N MET A 765 10.14 16.58 -10.17
CA MET A 765 9.65 17.74 -9.41
C MET A 765 8.19 18.04 -9.74
N VAL A 766 7.84 18.13 -11.03
CA VAL A 766 6.45 18.39 -11.45
C VAL A 766 5.54 17.20 -11.12
N ALA A 767 5.99 15.96 -11.34
CA ALA A 767 5.19 14.78 -11.05
C ALA A 767 4.95 14.57 -9.54
N ILE A 768 5.93 14.90 -8.69
CA ILE A 768 5.80 14.91 -7.22
C ILE A 768 4.85 16.02 -6.80
N ALA A 769 4.95 17.22 -7.37
CA ALA A 769 4.01 18.30 -7.09
C ALA A 769 2.57 17.93 -7.47
N ASN A 770 2.36 17.22 -8.58
CA ASN A 770 1.04 16.67 -8.93
C ASN A 770 0.55 15.69 -7.85
N GLY A 771 1.45 14.83 -7.35
CA GLY A 771 1.17 13.94 -6.22
C GLY A 771 0.71 14.66 -4.95
N ILE A 772 1.36 15.78 -4.63
CA ILE A 772 0.99 16.63 -3.49
C ILE A 772 -0.43 17.18 -3.68
N LEU A 773 -0.77 17.63 -4.90
CA LEU A 773 -2.09 18.15 -5.23
C LEU A 773 -3.17 17.06 -5.22
N TYR A 774 -2.88 15.85 -5.70
CA TYR A 774 -3.81 14.72 -5.64
C TYR A 774 -4.14 14.28 -4.20
N HIS A 775 -3.24 14.51 -3.24
CA HIS A 775 -3.54 14.27 -1.81
C HIS A 775 -4.71 15.12 -1.31
N GLY A 776 -4.84 16.35 -1.83
CA GLY A 776 -6.03 17.20 -1.69
C GLY A 776 -5.98 18.27 -0.60
N VAL A 777 -4.93 18.33 0.23
CA VAL A 777 -4.84 19.35 1.30
C VAL A 777 -3.86 20.49 0.97
N LEU A 778 -2.75 20.15 0.34
CA LEU A 778 -1.66 21.09 0.08
C LEU A 778 -1.79 21.73 -1.31
N ARG A 779 -1.14 22.88 -1.47
CA ARG A 779 -0.99 23.59 -2.75
C ARG A 779 0.48 23.69 -3.12
N THR A 780 0.79 23.77 -4.41
CA THR A 780 2.17 23.68 -4.88
C THR A 780 2.61 24.87 -5.70
N TYR A 781 3.89 25.22 -5.56
CA TYR A 781 4.64 25.95 -6.58
C TYR A 781 5.99 25.28 -6.82
N VAL A 782 6.47 25.26 -8.07
CA VAL A 782 7.76 24.64 -8.42
C VAL A 782 8.52 25.48 -9.43
N GLY A 783 9.83 25.60 -9.28
CA GLY A 783 10.66 26.48 -10.11
C GLY A 783 11.81 25.79 -10.85
N THR A 784 12.04 26.21 -12.09
CA THR A 784 13.25 25.93 -12.88
C THR A 784 13.41 27.05 -13.95
N PHE A 785 14.38 26.94 -14.86
CA PHE A 785 14.42 27.80 -16.05
C PHE A 785 13.35 27.38 -17.05
N LEU A 786 12.77 28.34 -17.78
CA LEU A 786 11.73 28.05 -18.78
C LEU A 786 12.20 26.99 -19.76
N ASN A 787 13.43 27.08 -20.25
CA ASN A 787 13.93 26.11 -21.22
C ASN A 787 13.88 24.66 -20.70
N PHE A 788 14.10 24.45 -19.40
CA PHE A 788 14.07 23.12 -18.77
C PHE A 788 12.66 22.66 -18.37
N ALA A 789 11.63 23.50 -18.53
CA ALA A 789 10.24 23.03 -18.48
C ALA A 789 9.97 21.94 -19.54
N SER A 790 10.74 21.94 -20.64
CA SER A 790 10.70 20.91 -21.68
C SER A 790 11.02 19.50 -21.15
N TYR A 791 11.90 19.37 -20.14
CA TYR A 791 12.19 18.09 -19.48
C TYR A 791 10.98 17.54 -18.73
N ALA A 792 10.09 18.41 -18.24
CA ALA A 792 8.94 18.04 -17.42
C ALA A 792 7.61 18.01 -18.18
N LEU A 793 7.62 18.16 -19.51
CA LEU A 793 6.40 18.37 -20.29
C LEU A 793 5.34 17.27 -20.09
N GLY A 794 5.77 16.01 -19.96
CA GLY A 794 4.87 14.89 -19.70
C GLY A 794 4.08 15.05 -18.40
N ALA A 795 4.72 15.55 -17.34
CA ALA A 795 4.09 15.78 -16.05
C ALA A 795 3.23 17.06 -16.05
N ILE A 796 3.68 18.13 -16.73
CA ILE A 796 2.91 19.38 -16.91
C ILE A 796 1.59 19.10 -17.63
N ARG A 797 1.64 18.29 -18.71
CA ARG A 797 0.44 17.85 -19.43
C ARG A 797 -0.54 17.12 -18.52
N LEU A 798 -0.05 16.25 -17.62
CA LEU A 798 -0.91 15.54 -16.68
C LEU A 798 -1.51 16.45 -15.60
N SER A 799 -0.82 17.52 -15.20
CA SER A 799 -1.40 18.53 -14.31
C SER A 799 -2.61 19.19 -14.96
N ALA A 800 -2.48 19.58 -16.23
CA ALA A 800 -3.55 20.22 -16.97
C ALA A 800 -4.72 19.28 -17.24
N LEU A 801 -4.43 18.03 -17.68
CA LEU A 801 -5.44 16.99 -17.91
C LEU A 801 -6.24 16.67 -16.65
N SER A 802 -5.56 16.61 -15.51
CA SER A 802 -6.17 16.19 -14.24
C SER A 802 -6.72 17.36 -13.41
N GLY A 803 -6.68 18.57 -13.97
CA GLY A 803 -7.18 19.78 -13.33
C GLY A 803 -6.44 20.15 -12.04
N LEU A 804 -5.11 19.98 -12.01
CA LEU A 804 -4.28 20.24 -10.84
C LEU A 804 -3.72 21.68 -10.89
N PRO A 805 -4.07 22.57 -9.95
CA PRO A 805 -3.70 23.99 -9.98
C PRO A 805 -2.27 24.24 -9.48
N ASN A 806 -1.28 23.64 -10.14
CA ASN A 806 0.14 23.84 -9.84
C ASN A 806 0.61 25.23 -10.34
N ILE A 807 1.49 25.88 -9.59
CA ILE A 807 2.10 27.16 -9.97
C ILE A 807 3.54 26.92 -10.42
N TYR A 808 3.83 27.09 -11.70
CA TYR A 808 5.18 26.95 -12.24
C TYR A 808 5.90 28.29 -12.25
N VAL A 809 7.06 28.38 -11.62
CA VAL A 809 7.93 29.56 -11.59
C VAL A 809 9.07 29.35 -12.58
N PHE A 810 8.82 29.66 -13.85
CA PHE A 810 9.74 29.45 -14.95
C PHE A 810 10.49 30.74 -15.28
N THR A 811 11.72 30.86 -14.80
CA THR A 811 12.55 32.06 -14.99
C THR A 811 13.47 31.93 -16.20
N HIS A 812 14.24 32.97 -16.52
CA HIS A 812 15.20 32.97 -17.64
C HIS A 812 14.49 32.65 -18.97
N ASP A 813 13.46 33.43 -19.25
CA ASP A 813 12.41 33.13 -20.22
C ASP A 813 12.75 33.33 -21.70
N SER A 814 13.95 33.80 -22.04
CA SER A 814 14.26 34.27 -23.40
C SER A 814 15.76 34.44 -23.63
N ILE A 815 16.13 34.93 -24.81
CA ILE A 815 17.46 35.47 -25.12
C ILE A 815 17.94 36.57 -24.13
N GLY A 816 17.02 37.16 -23.35
CA GLY A 816 17.33 38.10 -22.28
C GLY A 816 18.21 37.54 -21.16
N LEU A 817 18.37 36.21 -21.08
CA LEU A 817 19.34 35.61 -20.15
C LEU A 817 20.80 35.88 -20.58
N GLY A 818 21.07 36.10 -21.87
CA GLY A 818 22.40 36.44 -22.38
C GLY A 818 23.37 35.25 -22.44
N GLN A 819 24.42 35.29 -21.62
CA GLN A 819 25.67 34.58 -21.86
C GLN A 819 25.59 33.05 -21.86
N ASP A 820 24.62 32.43 -21.18
CA ASP A 820 24.50 30.95 -21.20
C ASP A 820 24.17 30.42 -22.60
N GLY A 821 23.64 31.29 -23.48
CA GLY A 821 23.52 30.99 -24.90
C GLY A 821 22.37 30.05 -25.28
N PRO A 822 22.36 29.56 -26.52
CA PRO A 822 21.17 28.95 -27.14
C PRO A 822 20.68 27.66 -26.46
N THR A 823 21.50 26.98 -25.66
CA THR A 823 21.07 25.78 -24.92
C THR A 823 20.18 26.10 -23.72
N HIS A 824 20.15 27.37 -23.28
CA HIS A 824 19.35 27.85 -22.15
C HIS A 824 18.24 28.82 -22.57
N GLN A 825 18.34 29.37 -23.79
CA GLN A 825 17.44 30.41 -24.30
C GLN A 825 16.23 29.77 -24.98
N PRO A 826 15.04 29.76 -24.35
CA PRO A 826 13.87 29.12 -24.94
C PRO A 826 13.41 29.89 -26.18
N VAL A 827 13.04 29.14 -27.23
CA VAL A 827 12.42 29.68 -28.45
C VAL A 827 11.04 29.07 -28.66
N GLU A 828 10.94 27.74 -28.61
CA GLU A 828 9.73 26.98 -28.88
C GLU A 828 8.97 26.58 -27.60
N VAL A 829 9.61 26.69 -26.43
CA VAL A 829 9.04 26.19 -25.17
C VAL A 829 7.81 26.99 -24.75
N LEU A 830 7.81 28.31 -24.93
CA LEU A 830 6.66 29.15 -24.60
C LEU A 830 5.41 28.79 -25.41
N PRO A 831 5.43 28.75 -26.76
CA PRO A 831 4.25 28.33 -27.53
C PRO A 831 3.87 26.87 -27.28
N MET A 832 4.84 25.99 -26.95
CA MET A 832 4.54 24.61 -26.55
C MET A 832 3.68 24.57 -25.28
N LEU A 833 3.97 25.41 -24.27
CA LEU A 833 3.13 25.51 -23.06
C LEU A 833 1.75 26.07 -23.37
N ARG A 834 1.65 27.10 -24.22
CA ARG A 834 0.36 27.69 -24.65
C ARG A 834 -0.54 26.71 -25.38
N ALA A 835 0.06 25.71 -26.04
CA ALA A 835 -0.67 24.68 -26.77
C ALA A 835 -1.29 23.61 -25.87
N ILE A 836 -0.97 23.59 -24.56
CA ILE A 836 -1.54 22.62 -23.61
C ILE A 836 -2.96 23.07 -23.20
N PRO A 837 -4.01 22.27 -23.45
CA PRO A 837 -5.36 22.61 -22.99
C PRO A 837 -5.43 22.68 -21.46
N ASN A 838 -6.27 23.58 -20.93
CA ASN A 838 -6.40 23.82 -19.48
C ASN A 838 -5.06 24.17 -18.79
N HIS A 839 -4.23 25.01 -19.42
CA HIS A 839 -3.01 25.54 -18.82
C HIS A 839 -2.97 27.05 -19.07
N ILE A 840 -2.84 27.88 -18.03
CA ILE A 840 -2.69 29.34 -18.21
C ILE A 840 -1.23 29.72 -18.22
N VAL A 841 -0.79 30.44 -19.25
CA VAL A 841 0.60 30.89 -19.37
C VAL A 841 0.65 32.40 -19.22
N PHE A 842 1.24 32.86 -18.13
CA PHE A 842 1.49 34.27 -17.85
C PHE A 842 2.92 34.64 -18.21
N ARG A 843 3.10 35.62 -19.09
CA ARG A 843 4.39 36.27 -19.33
C ARG A 843 4.29 37.76 -18.97
N PRO A 844 4.36 38.09 -17.65
CA PRO A 844 4.13 39.45 -17.15
C PRO A 844 5.25 40.41 -17.56
N ALA A 845 4.89 41.64 -17.91
CA ALA A 845 5.81 42.69 -18.34
C ALA A 845 6.51 43.41 -17.18
N ASP A 846 5.87 43.48 -16.02
CA ASP A 846 6.38 44.20 -14.85
C ASP A 846 5.87 43.61 -13.52
N GLY A 847 6.09 44.34 -12.43
CA GLY A 847 5.66 43.91 -11.09
C GLY A 847 4.15 43.84 -10.92
N ARG A 848 3.38 44.76 -11.51
CA ARG A 848 1.91 44.77 -11.38
C ARG A 848 1.31 43.57 -12.12
N GLU A 849 1.83 43.27 -13.31
CA GLU A 849 1.39 42.08 -14.02
C GLU A 849 1.82 40.79 -13.33
N THR A 850 3.02 40.77 -12.74
CA THR A 850 3.47 39.63 -11.93
C THR A 850 2.53 39.40 -10.75
N SER A 851 2.15 40.46 -10.02
CA SER A 851 1.17 40.40 -8.93
C SER A 851 -0.19 39.88 -9.40
N GLY A 852 -0.70 40.37 -10.54
CA GLY A 852 -1.98 39.90 -11.11
C GLY A 852 -1.96 38.44 -11.55
N ALA A 853 -0.84 37.97 -12.10
CA ALA A 853 -0.66 36.57 -12.50
C ALA A 853 -0.73 35.63 -11.29
N TYR A 854 -0.03 35.97 -10.19
CA TYR A 854 -0.11 35.20 -8.95
C TYR A 854 -1.49 35.29 -8.30
N LEU A 855 -2.15 36.45 -8.31
CA LEU A 855 -3.51 36.60 -7.79
C LEU A 855 -4.47 35.62 -8.48
N TRP A 856 -4.40 35.55 -9.82
CA TRP A 856 -5.19 34.58 -10.58
C TRP A 856 -4.82 33.14 -10.21
N ALA A 857 -3.52 32.83 -10.17
CA ALA A 857 -3.05 31.47 -9.92
C ALA A 857 -3.42 30.94 -8.52
N VAL A 858 -3.36 31.79 -7.49
CA VAL A 858 -3.78 31.38 -6.14
C VAL A 858 -5.29 31.26 -6.01
N GLN A 859 -6.09 31.86 -6.89
CA GLN A 859 -7.54 31.67 -6.91
C GLN A 859 -7.97 30.46 -7.76
N SER A 860 -7.10 29.99 -8.67
CA SER A 860 -7.36 28.82 -9.49
C SER A 860 -7.50 27.55 -8.64
N LYS A 861 -8.59 26.80 -8.91
CA LYS A 861 -8.89 25.52 -8.25
C LYS A 861 -8.66 24.30 -9.16
N LYS A 862 -8.65 24.50 -10.48
CA LYS A 862 -8.65 23.40 -11.47
C LYS A 862 -7.70 23.59 -12.65
N THR A 863 -6.88 24.64 -12.64
CA THR A 863 -6.07 25.00 -13.81
C THR A 863 -4.66 25.37 -13.36
N PRO A 864 -3.61 24.66 -13.82
CA PRO A 864 -2.23 25.05 -13.57
C PRO A 864 -1.87 26.35 -14.28
N SER A 865 -0.88 27.05 -13.72
CA SER A 865 -0.42 28.35 -14.20
C SER A 865 1.10 28.37 -14.34
N SER A 866 1.61 28.83 -15.47
CA SER A 866 3.04 29.14 -15.65
C SER A 866 3.31 30.63 -15.53
N MET A 867 4.26 30.98 -14.66
CA MET A 867 4.85 32.31 -14.54
C MET A 867 6.14 32.30 -15.36
N ILE A 868 6.13 33.00 -16.48
CA ILE A 868 7.26 33.12 -17.42
C ILE A 868 8.01 34.41 -17.12
N LEU A 869 9.21 34.29 -16.54
CA LEU A 869 9.84 35.40 -15.81
C LEU A 869 11.24 35.72 -16.36
N SER A 870 11.54 37.01 -16.48
CA SER A 870 12.80 37.52 -17.03
C SER A 870 13.96 37.34 -16.06
N ARG A 871 15.18 37.22 -16.61
CA ARG A 871 16.43 37.34 -15.83
C ARG A 871 16.80 38.80 -15.62
N GLN A 872 16.67 39.57 -16.69
CA GLN A 872 17.03 40.97 -16.85
C GLN A 872 15.98 41.92 -16.25
N ASP A 873 16.44 43.11 -15.84
CA ASP A 873 15.56 44.12 -15.27
C ASP A 873 14.64 44.76 -16.32
N LEU A 874 13.37 44.93 -15.95
CA LEU A 874 12.35 45.56 -16.78
C LEU A 874 11.79 46.82 -16.10
N PRO A 875 11.41 47.85 -16.87
CA PRO A 875 10.76 49.04 -16.32
C PRO A 875 9.37 48.71 -15.75
N GLN A 876 8.92 49.49 -14.77
CA GLN A 876 7.50 49.46 -14.36
C GLN A 876 6.72 50.37 -15.32
N LEU A 877 5.74 49.81 -16.02
CA LEU A 877 5.11 50.48 -17.14
C LEU A 877 3.88 51.29 -16.68
N THR A 878 3.71 52.51 -17.16
CA THR A 878 2.45 53.24 -16.94
C THR A 878 1.31 52.52 -17.64
N GLY A 879 0.17 52.40 -16.97
CA GLY A 879 -1.04 51.75 -17.51
C GLY A 879 -1.17 50.25 -17.24
N THR A 880 -0.12 49.55 -16.75
CA THR A 880 -0.26 48.17 -16.26
C THR A 880 -1.08 48.12 -14.98
N ASP A 881 -1.89 47.08 -14.84
CA ASP A 881 -2.87 46.97 -13.74
C ASP A 881 -3.04 45.52 -13.30
N ILE A 882 -2.98 45.28 -11.98
CA ILE A 882 -3.12 43.95 -11.36
C ILE A 882 -4.46 43.30 -11.76
N SER A 883 -5.55 44.07 -11.74
CA SER A 883 -6.91 43.58 -12.00
C SER A 883 -7.13 43.23 -13.48
N LYS A 884 -6.46 43.94 -14.39
CA LYS A 884 -6.61 43.72 -15.84
C LYS A 884 -5.86 42.49 -16.36
N VAL A 885 -4.93 41.93 -15.59
CA VAL A 885 -4.23 40.68 -15.97
C VAL A 885 -5.22 39.53 -16.20
N ALA A 886 -6.31 39.49 -15.43
CA ALA A 886 -7.35 38.47 -15.59
C ALA A 886 -8.09 38.53 -16.94
N LEU A 887 -7.99 39.65 -17.66
CA LEU A 887 -8.52 39.84 -19.01
C LEU A 887 -7.60 39.26 -20.10
N GLY A 888 -6.38 38.84 -19.73
CA GLY A 888 -5.38 38.23 -20.60
C GLY A 888 -4.63 39.21 -21.51
N ALA A 889 -5.33 40.18 -22.11
CA ALA A 889 -4.74 41.28 -22.88
C ALA A 889 -5.51 42.57 -22.67
N TYR A 890 -4.82 43.71 -22.59
CA TYR A 890 -5.44 45.02 -22.39
C TYR A 890 -4.57 46.17 -22.91
N VAL A 891 -5.20 47.27 -23.29
CA VAL A 891 -4.53 48.49 -23.77
C VAL A 891 -3.91 49.23 -22.58
N ILE A 892 -2.62 49.52 -22.64
CA ILE A 892 -1.87 50.27 -21.61
C ILE A 892 -1.59 51.73 -22.01
N GLN A 893 -1.55 52.00 -23.32
CA GLN A 893 -1.42 53.33 -23.91
C GLN A 893 -2.20 53.33 -25.21
N GLY A 894 -2.97 54.37 -25.51
CA GLY A 894 -3.65 54.45 -26.80
C GLY A 894 -4.79 55.46 -26.89
N ASP A 895 -5.41 55.44 -28.06
CA ASP A 895 -6.55 56.23 -28.48
C ASP A 895 -7.75 55.32 -28.85
N ALA A 896 -8.95 55.90 -28.91
CA ALA A 896 -10.16 55.17 -29.32
C ALA A 896 -10.16 54.73 -30.80
N THR A 897 -9.33 55.36 -31.65
CA THR A 897 -9.30 55.11 -33.11
C THR A 897 -7.85 55.00 -33.62
N PRO A 898 -7.10 53.95 -33.22
CA PRO A 898 -5.71 53.79 -33.62
C PRO A 898 -5.55 53.64 -35.14
N ASP A 899 -4.35 53.92 -35.62
CA ASP A 899 -3.90 53.57 -36.97
C ASP A 899 -3.14 52.24 -36.95
N VAL A 900 -2.56 51.86 -35.81
CA VAL A 900 -1.88 50.57 -35.60
C VAL A 900 -1.95 50.14 -34.13
N VAL A 901 -2.03 48.83 -33.91
CA VAL A 901 -1.87 48.20 -32.59
C VAL A 901 -0.50 47.54 -32.50
N LEU A 902 0.22 47.82 -31.43
CA LEU A 902 1.49 47.21 -31.05
C LEU A 902 1.23 46.31 -29.84
N VAL A 903 1.43 45.00 -29.98
CA VAL A 903 1.19 44.04 -28.89
C VAL A 903 2.47 43.33 -28.48
N GLY A 904 2.72 43.26 -27.17
CA GLY A 904 3.85 42.53 -26.61
C GLY A 904 3.44 41.68 -25.42
N THR A 905 4.35 40.81 -25.02
CA THR A 905 4.30 40.08 -23.74
C THR A 905 5.63 40.28 -23.03
N GLY A 906 5.66 40.15 -21.70
CA GLY A 906 6.90 40.18 -20.93
C GLY A 906 7.79 41.39 -21.23
N SER A 907 9.07 41.10 -21.42
CA SER A 907 10.10 42.10 -21.72
C SER A 907 9.80 42.96 -22.94
N GLU A 908 9.09 42.43 -23.93
CA GLU A 908 8.84 43.12 -25.20
C GLU A 908 7.72 44.17 -25.10
N VAL A 909 6.93 44.23 -24.02
CA VAL A 909 5.95 45.31 -23.84
C VAL A 909 6.65 46.66 -23.69
N SER A 910 7.78 46.71 -22.97
CA SER A 910 8.59 47.94 -22.88
C SER A 910 9.13 48.38 -24.25
N LEU A 911 9.51 47.42 -25.08
CA LEU A 911 9.93 47.65 -26.47
C LEU A 911 8.78 48.19 -27.33
N MET A 912 7.54 47.74 -27.10
CA MET A 912 6.34 48.29 -27.76
C MET A 912 6.09 49.74 -27.39
N VAL A 913 6.25 50.10 -26.12
CA VAL A 913 6.13 51.50 -25.66
C VAL A 913 7.18 52.37 -26.34
N GLU A 914 8.45 51.94 -26.39
CA GLU A 914 9.50 52.68 -27.12
C GLU A 914 9.20 52.84 -28.62
N ALA A 915 8.63 51.81 -29.26
CA ALA A 915 8.24 51.88 -30.67
C ALA A 915 7.07 52.85 -30.88
N ALA A 916 6.07 52.85 -29.98
CA ALA A 916 4.96 53.79 -30.02
C ALA A 916 5.45 55.25 -29.91
N GLU A 917 6.41 55.52 -29.04
CA GLU A 917 7.00 56.85 -28.88
C GLU A 917 7.70 57.36 -30.15
N LYS A 918 8.28 56.46 -30.96
CA LYS A 918 8.89 56.80 -32.26
C LYS A 918 7.84 57.07 -33.34
N LEU A 919 6.67 56.43 -33.24
CA LEU A 919 5.59 56.49 -34.24
C LEU A 919 4.58 57.63 -33.98
N LYS A 920 4.43 58.08 -32.73
CA LYS A 920 3.37 59.02 -32.31
C LYS A 920 3.34 60.36 -33.04
N ALA A 921 4.46 60.77 -33.64
CA ALA A 921 4.53 61.99 -34.44
C ALA A 921 3.71 61.90 -35.74
N ASN A 922 3.46 60.68 -36.24
CA ASN A 922 2.83 60.45 -37.54
C ASN A 922 1.62 59.51 -37.48
N LEU A 923 1.50 58.68 -36.44
CA LEU A 923 0.46 57.65 -36.32
C LEU A 923 -0.16 57.65 -34.92
N LYS A 924 -1.45 57.34 -34.83
CA LYS A 924 -2.11 56.97 -33.56
C LYS A 924 -1.80 55.51 -33.25
N VAL A 925 -1.19 55.26 -32.10
CA VAL A 925 -0.68 53.93 -31.74
C VAL A 925 -1.30 53.47 -30.44
N ASN A 926 -1.91 52.28 -30.47
CA ASN A 926 -2.28 51.58 -29.24
C ASN A 926 -1.20 50.58 -28.88
N VAL A 927 -0.77 50.58 -27.62
CA VAL A 927 0.10 49.57 -27.03
C VAL A 927 -0.74 48.64 -26.17
N VAL A 928 -0.69 47.35 -26.48
CA VAL A 928 -1.38 46.27 -25.78
C VAL A 928 -0.35 45.43 -25.03
N SER A 929 -0.58 45.25 -23.73
CA SER A 929 0.07 44.19 -22.97
C SER A 929 -0.79 42.93 -23.04
N MET A 930 -0.20 41.79 -23.38
CA MET A 930 -0.88 40.50 -23.49
C MET A 930 -0.24 39.45 -22.59
N PRO A 931 -0.32 39.59 -21.25
CA PRO A 931 0.31 38.66 -20.33
C PRO A 931 -0.16 37.21 -20.48
N SER A 932 -1.41 36.94 -20.90
CA SER A 932 -1.89 35.57 -21.17
C SER A 932 -2.82 35.49 -22.37
N TRP A 933 -2.49 34.59 -23.31
CA TRP A 933 -3.32 34.32 -24.48
C TRP A 933 -4.60 33.60 -24.09
N GLU A 934 -4.47 32.64 -23.18
CA GLU A 934 -5.54 31.71 -22.82
C GLU A 934 -6.66 32.42 -22.08
N LEU A 935 -6.34 33.42 -21.25
CA LEU A 935 -7.35 34.26 -20.63
C LEU A 935 -8.00 35.24 -21.61
N PHE A 936 -7.24 35.74 -22.58
CA PHE A 936 -7.76 36.69 -23.55
C PHE A 936 -8.77 36.06 -24.51
N VAL A 937 -8.49 34.87 -25.02
CA VAL A 937 -9.43 34.18 -25.94
C VAL A 937 -10.74 33.79 -25.28
N ARG A 938 -10.75 33.61 -23.95
CA ARG A 938 -11.96 33.36 -23.14
C ARG A 938 -12.85 34.60 -22.95
N GLN A 939 -12.37 35.79 -23.30
CA GLN A 939 -13.16 37.01 -23.18
C GLN A 939 -14.22 37.09 -24.28
N SER A 940 -15.28 37.88 -24.02
CA SER A 940 -16.32 38.13 -25.01
C SER A 940 -15.73 38.69 -26.30
N GLU A 941 -16.34 38.37 -27.45
CA GLU A 941 -15.94 38.95 -28.73
C GLU A 941 -15.95 40.49 -28.69
N GLU A 942 -16.92 41.08 -27.98
CA GLU A 942 -17.01 42.52 -27.74
C GLU A 942 -15.74 43.06 -27.07
N TYR A 943 -15.31 42.43 -25.95
CA TYR A 943 -14.09 42.84 -25.27
C TYR A 943 -12.86 42.66 -26.16
N ARG A 944 -12.75 41.51 -26.85
CA ARG A 944 -11.62 41.22 -27.74
C ARG A 944 -11.47 42.28 -28.83
N LYS A 945 -12.57 42.81 -29.36
CA LYS A 945 -12.59 43.92 -30.33
C LYS A 945 -12.19 45.27 -29.75
N THR A 946 -12.33 45.49 -28.44
CA THR A 946 -11.80 46.71 -27.80
C THR A 946 -10.26 46.71 -27.75
N VAL A 947 -9.65 45.51 -27.70
CA VAL A 947 -8.19 45.33 -27.67
C VAL A 947 -7.60 45.22 -29.07
N PHE A 948 -8.25 44.46 -29.96
CA PHE A 948 -7.87 44.29 -31.37
C PHE A 948 -9.03 44.69 -32.28
N PRO A 949 -9.19 45.99 -32.59
CA PRO A 949 -10.26 46.47 -33.46
C PRO A 949 -10.13 45.92 -34.88
N ASP A 950 -11.26 45.57 -35.50
CA ASP A 950 -11.31 45.10 -36.89
C ASP A 950 -10.74 46.17 -37.85
N GLY A 951 -10.04 45.74 -38.89
CA GLY A 951 -9.48 46.63 -39.92
C GLY A 951 -8.19 47.34 -39.51
N ILE A 952 -7.74 47.26 -38.26
CA ILE A 952 -6.51 47.93 -37.80
C ILE A 952 -5.30 46.98 -37.92
N PRO A 953 -4.19 47.40 -38.57
CA PRO A 953 -2.95 46.64 -38.58
C PRO A 953 -2.42 46.37 -37.17
N VAL A 954 -1.83 45.19 -36.98
CA VAL A 954 -1.32 44.74 -35.69
C VAL A 954 0.07 44.15 -35.86
N VAL A 955 1.03 44.65 -35.10
CA VAL A 955 2.40 44.10 -35.00
C VAL A 955 2.60 43.53 -33.61
N SER A 956 3.03 42.28 -33.53
CA SER A 956 3.47 41.69 -32.26
C SER A 956 4.98 41.69 -32.11
N ALA A 957 5.48 41.68 -30.87
CA ALA A 957 6.81 41.16 -30.60
C ALA A 957 6.88 40.32 -29.33
N GLU A 958 7.69 39.28 -29.42
CA GLU A 958 7.98 38.36 -28.33
C GLU A 958 9.33 37.71 -28.62
N ALA A 959 10.23 37.69 -27.64
CA ALA A 959 11.54 37.04 -27.75
C ALA A 959 11.46 35.50 -27.64
N SER A 960 10.56 34.93 -28.45
CA SER A 960 10.18 33.52 -28.57
C SER A 960 9.79 33.26 -30.03
N SER A 961 9.49 32.01 -30.39
CA SER A 961 9.02 31.62 -31.72
C SER A 961 7.77 32.41 -32.12
N THR A 962 7.68 32.80 -33.39
CA THR A 962 6.53 33.50 -33.96
C THR A 962 5.31 32.59 -34.17
N PHE A 963 5.42 31.29 -33.89
CA PHE A 963 4.32 30.34 -34.06
C PHE A 963 3.10 30.73 -33.21
N GLY A 964 1.91 30.69 -33.81
CA GLY A 964 0.64 31.07 -33.18
C GLY A 964 0.29 32.57 -33.22
N TRP A 965 1.27 33.46 -33.38
CA TRP A 965 1.02 34.92 -33.40
C TRP A 965 0.13 35.38 -34.55
N THR A 966 -0.01 34.59 -35.62
CA THR A 966 -0.94 34.88 -36.73
C THR A 966 -2.40 34.98 -36.29
N SER A 967 -2.77 34.44 -35.12
CA SER A 967 -4.09 34.62 -34.53
C SER A 967 -4.32 36.03 -33.97
N PHE A 968 -3.26 36.77 -33.61
CA PHE A 968 -3.33 38.03 -32.88
C PHE A 968 -2.58 39.19 -33.57
N ALA A 969 -1.80 38.91 -34.61
CA ALA A 969 -1.01 39.92 -35.31
C ALA A 969 -0.88 39.63 -36.81
N HIS A 970 -0.79 40.71 -37.59
CA HIS A 970 -0.54 40.66 -39.03
C HIS A 970 0.94 40.48 -39.37
N TYR A 971 1.82 40.86 -38.43
CA TYR A 971 3.26 40.62 -38.50
C TYR A 971 3.81 40.41 -37.11
N ALA A 972 4.67 39.41 -36.94
CA ALA A 972 5.30 39.09 -35.66
C ALA A 972 6.81 39.32 -35.73
N VAL A 973 7.34 40.13 -34.81
CA VAL A 973 8.77 40.29 -34.57
C VAL A 973 9.17 39.33 -33.46
N GLY A 974 9.88 38.26 -33.81
CA GLY A 974 10.31 37.26 -32.83
C GLY A 974 11.43 36.37 -33.38
N MET A 975 11.65 35.26 -32.70
CA MET A 975 12.72 34.32 -33.00
C MET A 975 12.34 33.40 -34.17
N THR A 976 13.26 33.24 -35.13
CA THR A 976 13.15 32.28 -36.25
C THR A 976 14.35 31.31 -36.33
N THR A 977 15.30 31.47 -35.41
CA THR A 977 16.48 30.63 -35.20
C THR A 977 16.65 30.41 -33.69
N PHE A 978 17.59 29.57 -33.28
CA PHE A 978 18.09 29.60 -31.90
C PHE A 978 18.81 30.93 -31.62
N GLY A 979 19.04 31.21 -30.33
CA GLY A 979 19.73 32.42 -29.89
C GLY A 979 21.26 32.34 -30.00
N ALA A 980 21.95 33.17 -29.21
CA ALA A 980 23.40 33.31 -29.24
C ALA A 980 23.96 33.55 -27.83
N SER A 981 25.20 33.12 -27.59
CA SER A 981 25.93 33.39 -26.34
C SER A 981 26.63 34.75 -26.46
N ALA A 982 26.02 35.79 -25.89
CA ALA A 982 26.55 37.14 -25.80
C ALA A 982 25.79 37.94 -24.72
N ALA A 983 26.12 39.22 -24.52
CA ALA A 983 25.30 40.08 -23.66
C ALA A 983 23.88 40.22 -24.25
N ALA A 984 22.85 40.24 -23.40
CA ALA A 984 21.44 40.26 -23.85
C ALA A 984 21.17 41.35 -24.90
N GLU A 985 21.64 42.58 -24.66
CA GLU A 985 21.47 43.70 -25.61
C GLU A 985 22.06 43.42 -27.00
N GLU A 986 23.20 42.73 -27.07
CA GLU A 986 23.85 42.36 -28.32
C GLU A 986 23.02 41.30 -29.05
N VAL A 987 22.48 40.32 -28.33
CA VAL A 987 21.63 39.26 -28.90
C VAL A 987 20.32 39.85 -29.45
N TYR A 988 19.66 40.74 -28.71
CA TYR A 988 18.44 41.43 -29.18
C TYR A 988 18.70 42.26 -30.45
N LYS A 989 19.83 42.98 -30.51
CA LYS A 989 20.24 43.75 -31.71
C LYS A 989 20.54 42.83 -32.89
N LEU A 990 21.31 41.76 -32.67
CA LEU A 990 21.67 40.77 -33.69
C LEU A 990 20.42 40.15 -34.33
N LEU A 991 19.44 39.77 -33.51
CA LEU A 991 18.22 39.10 -33.94
C LEU A 991 17.09 40.07 -34.33
N LYS A 992 17.37 41.38 -34.32
CA LYS A 992 16.47 42.45 -34.74
C LYS A 992 15.15 42.48 -33.96
N ILE A 993 15.17 42.08 -32.70
CA ILE A 993 14.05 42.26 -31.77
C ILE A 993 14.26 43.63 -31.11
N THR A 994 13.95 44.70 -31.84
CA THR A 994 14.21 46.08 -31.41
C THR A 994 13.02 46.98 -31.69
N SER A 995 12.90 48.08 -30.93
CA SER A 995 11.83 49.06 -31.11
C SER A 995 11.88 49.72 -32.50
N ASP A 996 13.08 49.86 -33.10
CA ASP A 996 13.23 50.35 -34.49
C ASP A 996 12.63 49.39 -35.52
N ASN A 997 12.89 48.09 -35.38
CA ASN A 997 12.33 47.11 -36.31
C ASN A 997 10.81 47.04 -36.17
N VAL A 998 10.28 47.06 -34.94
CA VAL A 998 8.83 47.13 -34.70
C VAL A 998 8.21 48.36 -35.36
N ALA A 999 8.80 49.55 -35.17
CA ALA A 999 8.33 50.78 -35.80
C ALA A 999 8.35 50.70 -37.34
N GLU A 1000 9.43 50.17 -37.93
CA GLU A 1000 9.54 49.96 -39.37
C GLU A 1000 8.42 49.05 -39.91
N LYS A 1001 8.15 47.93 -39.23
CA LYS A 1001 7.09 46.98 -39.64
C LYS A 1001 5.70 47.59 -39.49
N ALA A 1002 5.45 48.32 -38.41
CA ALA A 1002 4.20 49.02 -38.17
C ALA A 1002 3.92 50.03 -39.30
N THR A 1003 4.88 50.90 -39.62
CA THR A 1003 4.74 51.86 -40.73
C THR A 1003 4.45 51.14 -42.06
N LYS A 1004 5.19 50.07 -42.38
CA LYS A 1004 4.96 49.29 -43.62
C LYS A 1004 3.55 48.68 -43.69
N LEU A 1005 3.05 48.14 -42.59
CA LEU A 1005 1.69 47.58 -42.55
C LEU A 1005 0.63 48.68 -42.69
N VAL A 1006 0.79 49.81 -42.02
CA VAL A 1006 -0.14 50.95 -42.14
C VAL A 1006 -0.15 51.48 -43.57
N THR A 1007 1.01 51.64 -44.21
CA THR A 1007 1.08 52.03 -45.63
C THR A 1007 0.38 51.02 -46.53
N LYS A 1008 0.49 49.72 -46.24
CA LYS A 1008 -0.11 48.66 -47.04
C LYS A 1008 -1.63 48.57 -46.88
N TYR A 1009 -2.14 48.67 -45.66
CA TYR A 1009 -3.51 48.31 -45.33
C TYR A 1009 -4.40 49.49 -44.92
N GLY A 1010 -3.83 50.62 -44.50
CA GLY A 1010 -4.61 51.70 -43.88
C GLY A 1010 -5.45 51.15 -42.71
N LYS A 1011 -6.76 51.43 -42.72
CA LYS A 1011 -7.76 50.87 -41.78
C LYS A 1011 -8.60 49.74 -42.39
N GLN A 1012 -8.00 48.97 -43.30
CA GLN A 1012 -8.62 47.82 -43.98
C GLN A 1012 -7.75 46.57 -43.86
N ALA A 1013 -7.06 46.40 -42.73
CA ALA A 1013 -6.31 45.18 -42.46
C ALA A 1013 -7.26 43.96 -42.40
N PRO A 1014 -6.81 42.77 -42.84
CA PRO A 1014 -7.59 41.54 -42.73
C PRO A 1014 -8.05 41.28 -41.29
N ARG A 1015 -9.20 40.62 -41.12
CA ARG A 1015 -9.67 40.25 -39.78
C ARG A 1015 -8.77 39.17 -39.17
N LEU A 1016 -8.37 39.35 -37.92
CA LEU A 1016 -7.65 38.35 -37.13
C LEU A 1016 -8.63 37.33 -36.53
N SER A 1017 -8.21 36.08 -36.35
CA SER A 1017 -9.08 35.04 -35.77
C SER A 1017 -9.34 35.25 -34.27
N LEU A 1018 -8.35 35.82 -33.55
CA LEU A 1018 -8.36 36.01 -32.10
C LEU A 1018 -8.70 34.73 -31.32
N SER A 1019 -8.28 33.57 -31.85
CA SER A 1019 -8.52 32.23 -31.28
C SER A 1019 -7.23 31.40 -31.22
N LEU A 1020 -7.18 30.49 -30.25
CA LEU A 1020 -6.18 29.42 -30.18
C LEU A 1020 -6.75 28.23 -30.95
N VAL A 1021 -6.48 28.13 -32.26
CA VAL A 1021 -6.81 26.99 -33.17
C VAL A 1021 -8.01 26.11 -32.74
N GLY A 1022 -9.19 26.31 -33.34
CA GLY A 1022 -10.27 25.30 -33.36
C GLY A 1022 -11.39 25.38 -32.32
N GLU A 1023 -11.92 26.58 -32.00
CA GLU A 1023 -13.16 26.70 -31.20
C GLU A 1023 -14.45 26.34 -31.95
N GLU A 1024 -14.37 25.96 -33.23
CA GLU A 1024 -15.46 25.24 -33.92
C GLU A 1024 -15.11 23.75 -34.00
N LEU A 1025 -15.38 22.99 -32.93
CA LEU A 1025 -15.60 21.54 -32.97
C LEU A 1025 -16.39 21.06 -31.75
#